data_AF-A0A381WYG8-F1
#
_entry.id   AF-A0A381WYG8-F1
#
_cell.length_a   1.000
_cell.length_b   1.000
_cell.length_c   1.000
_cell.angle_alpha   90.00
_cell.angle_beta   90.00
_cell.angle_gamma   90.00
#
_symmetry.space_group_name_H-M   'P 1'
#
loop_
_entity.id
_entity.type
_entity.pdbx_description
1 polymer ?
#
loop_
_entity_poly.entity_id
_entity_poly.type
_entity_poly.pdbx_seq_one_letter_code
_entity_poly.pdbx_strand_id
1 'polypeptide(L)'
;MKNIKKILLTCLFLRLFLFPSQAQAAYYPLFEPAVPNEFSISVKGLDYRKFIKRLLRAQRGPVVDDISKKNFKGTISVLNKDGKRIHLKGKIRINGDIKDHIDLKNTFSSLHISLMNGHIGNITKFKLFLPHTRNGENEVFWTALLRSYGFPAPFTKFITVLFNDIPHKVIFQEVLTKEFLERHQIRETAIVKGDERQFWESARKNVISGGGVVYPDYNYKHITNKSFIEKLIDRNHRLFIGIKGVNKVHHLQLLKKIPERFLHMENGSFFYQINNKYAPHGLEDNNLKYAYDPLFNSLIPLYYDGNVDFTDCKGLKSSFGSTEPLKHTSIQKKYLKEQIHSLNINASKLYDCVSDDILEIAERLNYWQDKSPLKQRVKTFQYFPSDYNMEIHPGSGIEGEVSLLVFFDGKFSECRFRAGLFQFKKKNCKDLPQKRVISFLSGKAKSAKNNKGPIYPINFGIIKSNLSDIQNSDIFLSISSSSYEETISLNPKKNLFIYFKKSNQSRKIKLLLDKNQSSRIIVSGYLGLNDSIEVLGTQELGQTILSGHNHSSRFNERLLTGCLTLVDATLDRSKFYVNGATCEDAINFIRSSGHVAQIIVRNSKQDAVDIDFSNLTIDHIFVEKAGNDCIDLSAGNYSLGNLFLSKCTDKALSAGEKSNVLIESLRAIQAKVFIASKDESSVNLEDGLGLNIEKKCIDVYSKKQEFDTGIFKGGNFSCEPTKF
;
A
#
# COMPACT_ATOMS: atom_id res chain seq x y z
N MET A 1 -41.02 26.03 12.37
CA MET A 1 -39.60 26.11 12.83
C MET A 1 -39.24 25.16 14.00
N LYS A 2 -39.66 23.88 14.01
CA LYS A 2 -39.19 22.91 15.04
C LYS A 2 -38.80 21.51 14.51
N ASN A 3 -38.86 21.24 13.20
CA ASN A 3 -38.58 19.90 12.64
C ASN A 3 -37.34 19.78 11.73
N ILE A 4 -36.49 20.80 11.61
CA ILE A 4 -35.27 20.72 10.78
C ILE A 4 -34.01 20.39 11.60
N LYS A 5 -34.04 20.54 12.93
CA LYS A 5 -32.89 20.22 13.80
C LYS A 5 -32.72 18.74 14.16
N LYS A 6 -33.70 17.86 13.86
CA LYS A 6 -33.62 16.43 14.19
C LYS A 6 -33.01 15.55 13.09
N ILE A 7 -32.92 16.03 11.85
CA ILE A 7 -32.37 15.28 10.71
C ILE A 7 -30.85 15.56 10.54
N LEU A 8 -30.35 16.73 10.95
CA LEU A 8 -28.89 16.96 11.02
C LEU A 8 -28.22 16.23 12.19
N LEU A 9 -28.96 15.88 13.25
CA LEU A 9 -28.40 15.24 14.44
C LEU A 9 -28.32 13.71 14.35
N THR A 10 -28.96 13.09 13.36
CA THR A 10 -28.92 11.63 13.13
C THR A 10 -27.92 11.18 12.07
N CYS A 11 -27.37 12.10 11.27
CA CYS A 11 -26.23 11.81 10.38
C CYS A 11 -24.86 12.17 10.98
N LEU A 12 -24.82 12.89 12.11
CA LEU A 12 -23.57 13.24 12.80
C LEU A 12 -23.09 12.16 13.80
N PHE A 13 -23.92 11.15 14.08
CA PHE A 13 -23.68 10.16 15.15
C PHE A 13 -22.94 8.88 14.72
N LEU A 14 -22.29 8.85 13.55
CA LEU A 14 -21.62 7.62 13.07
C LEU A 14 -20.19 7.75 12.53
N ARG A 15 -19.51 8.90 12.67
CA ARG A 15 -18.08 9.02 12.29
C ARG A 15 -17.21 9.95 13.16
N LEU A 16 -17.65 10.27 14.37
CA LEU A 16 -16.76 10.80 15.42
C LEU A 16 -16.30 9.64 16.30
N PHE A 17 -15.58 8.68 15.71
CA PHE A 17 -14.71 7.85 16.53
C PHE A 17 -13.59 8.78 17.01
N LEU A 18 -13.71 9.22 18.26
CA LEU A 18 -12.60 9.73 19.06
C LEU A 18 -11.58 8.59 19.22
N PHE A 19 -10.88 8.25 18.14
CA PHE A 19 -9.47 7.93 18.30
C PHE A 19 -8.84 9.18 18.93
N PRO A 20 -7.96 9.06 19.92
CA PRO A 20 -6.97 10.12 20.05
C PRO A 20 -6.34 10.25 18.67
N SER A 21 -6.44 11.44 18.10
CA SER A 21 -5.83 11.86 16.83
C SER A 21 -4.29 11.85 16.93
N GLN A 22 -3.72 10.80 17.53
CA GLN A 22 -2.36 10.70 18.03
C GLN A 22 -1.79 9.26 17.95
N ALA A 23 -2.48 8.31 17.30
CA ALA A 23 -1.82 7.06 16.92
C ALA A 23 -0.98 7.31 15.65
N GLN A 24 0.30 7.57 15.86
CA GLN A 24 1.36 7.66 14.87
C GLN A 24 1.29 6.56 13.80
N ALA A 25 1.35 6.95 12.52
CA ALA A 25 1.61 6.10 11.35
C ALA A 25 1.03 4.67 11.41
N ALA A 26 -0.24 4.60 11.78
CA ALA A 26 -1.01 3.38 11.76
C ALA A 26 -1.67 3.25 10.37
N TYR A 27 -1.43 2.13 9.69
CA TYR A 27 -1.97 1.83 8.37
C TYR A 27 -3.41 1.31 8.50
N TYR A 28 -4.28 2.07 9.15
CA TYR A 28 -5.69 1.72 9.27
C TYR A 28 -6.33 1.64 7.88
N PRO A 29 -7.19 0.66 7.63
CA PRO A 29 -7.91 0.59 6.38
C PRO A 29 -8.85 1.80 6.25
N LEU A 30 -8.88 2.42 5.07
CA LEU A 30 -9.76 3.55 4.73
C LEU A 30 -11.25 3.19 4.81
N PHE A 31 -11.55 1.91 4.58
CA PHE A 31 -12.89 1.34 4.69
C PHE A 31 -12.81 -0.19 4.87
N GLU A 32 -13.87 -0.76 5.41
CA GLU A 32 -14.07 -2.21 5.48
C GLU A 32 -14.82 -2.72 4.23
N PRO A 33 -14.30 -3.73 3.53
CA PRO A 33 -14.96 -4.40 2.40
C PRO A 33 -16.37 -4.92 2.72
N ALA A 34 -17.36 -4.50 1.94
CA ALA A 34 -18.74 -4.99 2.02
C ALA A 34 -18.91 -6.35 1.32
N VAL A 35 -18.26 -7.41 1.86
CA VAL A 35 -18.38 -8.78 1.34
C VAL A 35 -19.64 -9.44 1.90
N PRO A 36 -20.55 -9.96 1.04
CA PRO A 36 -21.78 -10.58 1.48
C PRO A 36 -21.51 -11.93 2.16
N ASN A 37 -22.47 -12.38 2.99
CA ASN A 37 -22.38 -13.66 3.69
C ASN A 37 -22.50 -14.86 2.72
N GLU A 38 -23.06 -14.64 1.53
CA GLU A 38 -23.25 -15.66 0.53
C GLU A 38 -23.08 -15.12 -0.89
N PHE A 39 -22.49 -15.93 -1.78
CA PHE A 39 -22.57 -15.76 -3.23
C PHE A 39 -22.41 -17.10 -3.95
N SER A 40 -22.74 -17.17 -5.24
CA SER A 40 -22.60 -18.40 -6.03
C SER A 40 -21.46 -18.31 -7.06
N ILE A 41 -20.84 -19.46 -7.34
CA ILE A 41 -19.85 -19.64 -8.39
C ILE A 41 -20.36 -20.73 -9.33
N SER A 42 -20.52 -20.40 -10.61
CA SER A 42 -20.87 -21.34 -11.65
C SER A 42 -19.72 -21.57 -12.62
N VAL A 43 -19.32 -22.82 -12.79
CA VAL A 43 -18.28 -23.29 -13.71
C VAL A 43 -18.91 -24.36 -14.58
N LYS A 44 -18.97 -24.12 -15.89
CA LYS A 44 -19.69 -24.97 -16.85
C LYS A 44 -18.79 -25.50 -17.97
N GLY A 45 -19.26 -26.54 -18.66
CA GLY A 45 -18.66 -27.05 -19.90
C GLY A 45 -17.18 -27.44 -19.78
N LEU A 46 -16.37 -26.95 -20.72
CA LEU A 46 -14.93 -27.27 -20.79
C LEU A 46 -14.15 -26.80 -19.56
N ASP A 47 -14.52 -25.68 -18.95
CA ASP A 47 -13.82 -25.18 -17.76
C ASP A 47 -14.13 -26.03 -16.52
N TYR A 48 -15.34 -26.59 -16.41
CA TYR A 48 -15.66 -27.56 -15.35
C TYR A 48 -14.86 -28.86 -15.53
N ARG A 49 -14.77 -29.37 -16.77
CA ARG A 49 -13.91 -30.52 -17.08
C ARG A 49 -12.45 -30.27 -16.73
N LYS A 50 -11.94 -29.04 -16.98
CA LYS A 50 -10.57 -28.65 -16.57
C LYS A 50 -10.43 -28.64 -15.04
N PHE A 51 -11.42 -28.11 -14.32
CA PHE A 51 -11.42 -28.09 -12.86
C PHE A 51 -11.35 -29.52 -12.29
N ILE A 52 -12.23 -30.42 -12.71
CA ILE A 52 -12.23 -31.82 -12.24
C ILE A 52 -10.90 -32.52 -12.55
N LYS A 53 -10.37 -32.38 -13.76
CA LYS A 53 -9.05 -32.96 -14.11
C LYS A 53 -7.92 -32.45 -13.23
N ARG A 54 -7.94 -31.15 -12.87
CA ARG A 54 -6.94 -30.54 -11.99
C ARG A 54 -7.12 -30.97 -10.54
N LEU A 55 -8.37 -31.09 -10.07
CA LEU A 55 -8.69 -31.56 -8.73
C LEU A 55 -8.19 -33.00 -8.51
N LEU A 56 -8.51 -33.92 -9.43
CA LEU A 56 -8.03 -35.31 -9.39
C LEU A 56 -6.51 -35.40 -9.48
N ARG A 57 -5.87 -34.50 -10.24
CA ARG A 57 -4.41 -34.45 -10.35
C ARG A 57 -3.76 -33.93 -9.07
N ALA A 58 -4.34 -32.92 -8.43
CA ALA A 58 -3.85 -32.34 -7.18
C ALA A 58 -3.78 -33.37 -6.04
N GLN A 59 -4.65 -34.39 -6.07
CA GLN A 59 -4.65 -35.46 -5.06
C GLN A 59 -3.50 -36.47 -5.19
N ARG A 60 -2.84 -36.56 -6.35
CA ARG A 60 -1.90 -37.66 -6.65
C ARG A 60 -0.65 -37.69 -5.77
N GLY A 61 -0.33 -36.59 -5.09
CA GLY A 61 0.83 -36.48 -4.21
C GLY A 61 0.58 -35.53 -3.06
N PRO A 62 1.50 -35.46 -2.09
CA PRO A 62 1.34 -34.57 -0.94
C PRO A 62 1.45 -33.09 -1.31
N VAL A 63 2.15 -32.76 -2.40
CA VAL A 63 2.35 -31.38 -2.91
C VAL A 63 1.58 -31.18 -4.21
N VAL A 64 0.78 -30.11 -4.28
CA VAL A 64 -0.02 -29.72 -5.45
C VAL A 64 0.88 -29.14 -6.54
N ASP A 65 0.83 -29.71 -7.74
CA ASP A 65 1.66 -29.31 -8.86
C ASP A 65 1.13 -28.10 -9.65
N ASP A 66 2.01 -27.43 -10.39
CA ASP A 66 1.72 -26.18 -11.07
C ASP A 66 0.65 -26.33 -12.18
N ILE A 67 0.52 -27.54 -12.77
CA ILE A 67 -0.52 -27.81 -13.78
C ILE A 67 -1.90 -27.80 -13.13
N SER A 68 -2.02 -28.33 -11.91
CA SER A 68 -3.25 -28.31 -11.12
C SER A 68 -3.67 -26.89 -10.73
N LYS A 69 -2.71 -25.97 -10.60
CA LYS A 69 -2.94 -24.54 -10.29
C LYS A 69 -3.17 -23.64 -11.50
N LYS A 70 -3.33 -24.19 -12.71
CA LYS A 70 -3.68 -23.38 -13.90
C LYS A 70 -5.10 -22.80 -13.78
N ASN A 71 -5.32 -21.64 -14.39
CA ASN A 71 -6.62 -20.97 -14.36
C ASN A 71 -7.67 -21.68 -15.24
N PHE A 72 -8.93 -21.63 -14.82
CA PHE A 72 -10.15 -21.89 -15.58
C PHE A 72 -11.12 -20.70 -15.40
N LYS A 73 -12.15 -20.60 -16.24
CA LYS A 73 -13.14 -19.50 -16.16
C LYS A 73 -14.36 -19.92 -15.34
N GLY A 74 -14.98 -18.97 -14.66
CA GLY A 74 -16.26 -19.14 -13.98
C GLY A 74 -17.03 -17.82 -13.89
N THR A 75 -18.32 -17.91 -13.55
CA THR A 75 -19.18 -16.76 -13.29
C THR A 75 -19.52 -16.72 -11.81
N ILE A 76 -19.27 -15.58 -11.16
CA ILE A 76 -19.61 -15.33 -9.77
C ILE A 76 -20.89 -14.49 -9.77
N SER A 77 -21.94 -14.97 -9.08
CA SER A 77 -23.20 -14.23 -8.96
C SER A 77 -23.40 -13.77 -7.54
N VAL A 78 -23.61 -12.47 -7.36
CA VAL A 78 -23.71 -11.81 -6.05
C VAL A 78 -24.85 -10.81 -6.06
N LEU A 79 -25.47 -10.55 -4.90
CA LEU A 79 -26.45 -9.48 -4.77
C LEU A 79 -25.71 -8.15 -4.56
N ASN A 80 -26.06 -7.14 -5.35
CA ASN A 80 -25.56 -5.78 -5.14
C ASN A 80 -26.28 -5.11 -3.96
N LYS A 81 -25.90 -3.85 -3.65
CA LYS A 81 -26.49 -3.05 -2.57
C LYS A 81 -28.01 -2.85 -2.72
N ASP A 82 -28.54 -2.91 -3.94
CA ASP A 82 -29.99 -2.77 -4.25
C ASP A 82 -30.74 -4.12 -4.24
N GLY A 83 -30.09 -5.22 -3.84
CA GLY A 83 -30.66 -6.56 -3.88
C GLY A 83 -30.77 -7.17 -5.29
N LYS A 84 -30.20 -6.52 -6.31
CA LYS A 84 -30.14 -7.06 -7.69
C LYS A 84 -28.98 -8.02 -7.85
N ARG A 85 -29.24 -9.16 -8.49
CA ARG A 85 -28.21 -10.14 -8.82
C ARG A 85 -27.31 -9.61 -9.95
N ILE A 86 -26.02 -9.49 -9.69
CA ILE A 86 -24.99 -9.13 -10.67
C ILE A 86 -24.11 -10.34 -10.98
N HIS A 87 -23.59 -10.41 -12.21
CA HIS A 87 -22.75 -11.50 -12.69
C HIS A 87 -21.35 -10.99 -13.05
N LEU A 88 -20.35 -11.51 -12.33
CA LEU A 88 -18.95 -11.16 -12.48
C LEU A 88 -18.20 -12.31 -13.13
N LYS A 89 -17.36 -12.04 -14.14
CA LYS A 89 -16.51 -13.05 -14.77
C LYS A 89 -15.24 -13.21 -13.96
N GLY A 90 -14.84 -14.44 -13.66
CA GLY A 90 -13.66 -14.74 -12.86
C GLY A 90 -12.69 -15.68 -13.55
N LYS A 91 -11.39 -15.46 -13.32
CA LYS A 91 -10.35 -16.48 -13.48
C LYS A 91 -10.17 -17.17 -12.14
N ILE A 92 -10.37 -18.49 -12.12
CA ILE A 92 -10.35 -19.31 -10.92
C ILE A 92 -9.24 -20.35 -11.05
N ARG A 93 -8.54 -20.64 -9.97
CA ARG A 93 -7.59 -21.76 -9.87
C ARG A 93 -7.64 -22.39 -8.49
N ILE A 94 -7.19 -23.64 -8.40
CA ILE A 94 -6.91 -24.28 -7.12
C ILE A 94 -5.80 -23.48 -6.39
N ASN A 95 -5.98 -23.27 -5.10
CA ASN A 95 -5.04 -22.62 -4.19
C ASN A 95 -4.50 -23.63 -3.17
N GLY A 96 -3.29 -23.41 -2.67
CA GLY A 96 -2.64 -24.29 -1.71
C GLY A 96 -1.45 -25.02 -2.30
N ASP A 97 -0.48 -25.35 -1.46
CA ASP A 97 0.72 -26.08 -1.87
C ASP A 97 0.67 -27.56 -1.50
N ILE A 98 -0.13 -27.93 -0.51
CA ILE A 98 -0.31 -29.31 -0.05
C ILE A 98 -1.77 -29.76 -0.15
N LYS A 99 -2.00 -31.08 0.07
CA LYS A 99 -3.29 -31.76 -0.17
C LYS A 99 -4.43 -31.38 0.79
N ASP A 100 -4.13 -30.75 1.92
CA ASP A 100 -5.12 -30.22 2.89
C ASP A 100 -6.08 -29.21 2.25
N HIS A 101 -5.64 -28.52 1.20
CA HIS A 101 -6.48 -27.61 0.43
C HIS A 101 -7.47 -28.32 -0.52
N ILE A 102 -7.51 -29.65 -0.57
CA ILE A 102 -8.32 -30.43 -1.50
C ILE A 102 -9.42 -31.18 -0.75
N ASP A 103 -10.68 -30.99 -1.17
CA ASP A 103 -11.85 -31.70 -0.65
C ASP A 103 -12.53 -32.50 -1.76
N LEU A 104 -11.97 -33.67 -2.07
CA LEU A 104 -12.52 -34.54 -3.10
C LEU A 104 -13.92 -35.06 -2.77
N LYS A 105 -14.25 -35.26 -1.49
CA LYS A 105 -15.54 -35.80 -1.06
C LYS A 105 -16.68 -34.89 -1.54
N ASN A 106 -16.47 -33.58 -1.44
CA ASN A 106 -17.44 -32.58 -1.88
C ASN A 106 -17.09 -31.97 -3.25
N THR A 107 -16.16 -32.57 -4.00
CA THR A 107 -15.70 -32.08 -5.32
C THR A 107 -15.29 -30.59 -5.29
N PHE A 108 -14.57 -30.19 -4.23
CA PHE A 108 -14.20 -28.81 -3.97
C PHE A 108 -12.72 -28.68 -3.56
N SER A 109 -12.23 -27.45 -3.48
CA SER A 109 -10.88 -27.15 -3.02
C SER A 109 -10.81 -25.71 -2.52
N SER A 110 -9.74 -25.34 -1.83
CA SER A 110 -9.41 -23.92 -1.69
C SER A 110 -9.18 -23.31 -3.07
N LEU A 111 -9.72 -22.10 -3.30
CA LEU A 111 -9.69 -21.43 -4.60
C LEU A 111 -8.97 -20.08 -4.50
N HIS A 112 -8.33 -19.67 -5.59
CA HIS A 112 -7.89 -18.29 -5.82
C HIS A 112 -8.68 -17.74 -7.00
N ILE A 113 -9.35 -16.61 -6.78
CA ILE A 113 -10.22 -15.95 -7.75
C ILE A 113 -9.65 -14.57 -8.09
N SER A 114 -9.60 -14.27 -9.38
CA SER A 114 -9.37 -12.92 -9.90
C SER A 114 -10.54 -12.50 -10.78
N LEU A 115 -11.28 -11.48 -10.36
CA LEU A 115 -12.39 -10.92 -11.11
C LEU A 115 -11.85 -10.17 -12.33
N MET A 116 -12.47 -10.42 -13.49
CA MET A 116 -12.15 -9.78 -14.76
C MET A 116 -12.94 -8.50 -14.97
N ASN A 117 -14.03 -8.31 -14.21
CA ASN A 117 -14.88 -7.13 -14.21
C ASN A 117 -15.54 -7.00 -12.83
N GLY A 118 -15.79 -5.76 -12.41
CA GLY A 118 -16.38 -5.44 -11.11
C GLY A 118 -15.56 -5.93 -9.92
N HIS A 119 -16.19 -5.93 -8.75
CA HIS A 119 -15.58 -6.25 -7.47
C HIS A 119 -16.61 -6.89 -6.53
N ILE A 120 -16.15 -7.42 -5.41
CA ILE A 120 -17.00 -7.80 -4.27
C ILE A 120 -16.47 -7.03 -3.06
N GLY A 121 -17.23 -6.05 -2.57
CA GLY A 121 -16.80 -5.20 -1.46
C GLY A 121 -15.50 -4.46 -1.74
N ASN A 122 -15.33 -3.94 -2.96
CA ASN A 122 -14.12 -3.28 -3.47
C ASN A 122 -12.89 -4.22 -3.59
N ILE A 123 -13.07 -5.54 -3.47
CA ILE A 123 -12.02 -6.53 -3.68
C ILE A 123 -12.16 -7.17 -5.06
N THR A 124 -11.08 -7.13 -5.84
CA THR A 124 -11.01 -7.73 -7.18
C THR A 124 -10.32 -9.09 -7.21
N LYS A 125 -9.54 -9.41 -6.17
CA LYS A 125 -8.81 -10.68 -6.03
C LYS A 125 -8.89 -11.20 -4.61
N PHE A 126 -9.31 -12.45 -4.47
CA PHE A 126 -9.52 -13.08 -3.17
C PHE A 126 -9.27 -14.58 -3.26
N LYS A 127 -9.13 -15.19 -2.09
CA LYS A 127 -9.04 -16.62 -1.90
C LYS A 127 -10.26 -17.10 -1.13
N LEU A 128 -10.68 -18.33 -1.43
CA LEU A 128 -11.64 -19.07 -0.65
C LEU A 128 -10.89 -20.25 -0.04
N PHE A 129 -10.70 -20.25 1.27
CA PHE A 129 -10.01 -21.32 1.97
C PHE A 129 -10.99 -22.30 2.56
N LEU A 130 -10.64 -23.59 2.50
CA LEU A 130 -11.25 -24.59 3.38
C LEU A 130 -10.94 -24.18 4.83
N PRO A 131 -11.91 -24.18 5.75
CA PRO A 131 -11.73 -23.58 7.08
C PRO A 131 -10.53 -24.11 7.87
N HIS A 132 -10.27 -25.42 7.80
CA HIS A 132 -9.16 -26.05 8.53
C HIS A 132 -7.77 -25.67 8.02
N THR A 133 -7.65 -25.15 6.79
CA THR A 133 -6.35 -24.71 6.22
C THR A 133 -5.87 -23.36 6.77
N ARG A 134 -6.68 -22.73 7.63
CA ARG A 134 -6.45 -21.41 8.25
C ARG A 134 -6.93 -21.35 9.70
N ASN A 135 -7.04 -22.48 10.40
CA ASN A 135 -7.54 -22.54 11.78
C ASN A 135 -8.89 -21.85 12.01
N GLY A 136 -9.77 -21.87 11.00
CA GLY A 136 -11.15 -21.44 11.12
C GLY A 136 -11.33 -19.99 11.56
N GLU A 137 -12.05 -19.81 12.67
CA GLU A 137 -12.43 -18.50 13.23
C GLU A 137 -11.24 -17.73 13.80
N ASN A 138 -10.15 -18.42 14.18
CA ASN A 138 -8.96 -17.76 14.73
C ASN A 138 -8.29 -16.82 13.73
N GLU A 139 -8.17 -17.21 12.46
CA GLU A 139 -7.62 -16.34 11.40
C GLU A 139 -8.53 -15.13 11.12
N VAL A 140 -9.85 -15.34 11.13
CA VAL A 140 -10.82 -14.26 10.92
C VAL A 140 -10.69 -13.21 12.03
N PHE A 141 -10.69 -13.67 13.28
CA PHE A 141 -10.49 -12.81 14.44
C PHE A 141 -9.13 -12.11 14.42
N TRP A 142 -8.04 -12.86 14.18
CA TRP A 142 -6.68 -12.32 14.24
C TRP A 142 -6.42 -11.24 13.20
N THR A 143 -6.85 -11.46 11.95
CA THR A 143 -6.68 -10.43 10.92
C THR A 143 -7.47 -9.16 11.23
N ALA A 144 -8.68 -9.29 11.79
CA ALA A 144 -9.49 -8.15 12.22
C ALA A 144 -8.82 -7.38 13.36
N LEU A 145 -8.29 -8.10 14.34
CA LEU A 145 -7.51 -7.54 15.45
C LEU A 145 -6.28 -6.79 14.93
N LEU A 146 -5.48 -7.37 14.03
CA LEU A 146 -4.33 -6.68 13.44
C LEU A 146 -4.73 -5.37 12.73
N ARG A 147 -5.83 -5.37 11.96
CA ARG A 147 -6.34 -4.15 11.32
C ARG A 147 -6.79 -3.10 12.34
N SER A 148 -7.37 -3.50 13.47
CA SER A 148 -7.76 -2.57 14.54
C SER A 148 -6.57 -1.95 15.30
N TYR A 149 -5.38 -2.54 15.17
CA TYR A 149 -4.10 -1.94 15.59
C TYR A 149 -3.33 -1.34 14.40
N GLY A 150 -3.99 -1.04 13.28
CA GLY A 150 -3.38 -0.36 12.15
C GLY A 150 -2.26 -1.14 11.45
N PHE A 151 -2.21 -2.46 11.62
CA PHE A 151 -1.31 -3.31 10.84
C PHE A 151 -1.97 -3.74 9.53
N PRO A 152 -1.25 -3.69 8.40
CA PRO A 152 -1.77 -4.20 7.14
C PRO A 152 -2.02 -5.71 7.21
N ALA A 153 -3.29 -6.11 7.24
CA ALA A 153 -3.74 -7.49 7.24
C ALA A 153 -4.94 -7.66 6.30
N PRO A 154 -5.04 -8.78 5.55
CA PRO A 154 -6.08 -8.97 4.54
C PRO A 154 -7.47 -8.98 5.19
N PHE A 155 -8.45 -8.39 4.51
CA PHE A 155 -9.83 -8.59 4.90
C PHE A 155 -10.16 -10.09 4.84
N THR A 156 -10.68 -10.63 5.94
CA THR A 156 -10.96 -12.06 6.08
C THR A 156 -12.32 -12.24 6.74
N LYS A 157 -13.17 -13.12 6.19
CA LYS A 157 -14.55 -13.34 6.65
C LYS A 157 -15.04 -14.75 6.31
N PHE A 158 -15.85 -15.35 7.19
CA PHE A 158 -16.61 -16.56 6.84
C PHE A 158 -17.78 -16.27 5.93
N ILE A 159 -17.92 -17.08 4.89
CA ILE A 159 -19.04 -17.01 3.95
C ILE A 159 -19.50 -18.41 3.54
N THR A 160 -20.71 -18.48 3.00
CA THR A 160 -21.19 -19.64 2.25
C THR A 160 -20.99 -19.36 0.76
N VAL A 161 -20.39 -20.31 0.04
CA VAL A 161 -20.28 -20.23 -1.42
C VAL A 161 -21.02 -21.39 -2.03
N LEU A 162 -21.98 -21.10 -2.91
CA LEU A 162 -22.65 -22.11 -3.72
C LEU A 162 -21.81 -22.38 -4.96
N PHE A 163 -20.97 -23.41 -4.93
CA PHE A 163 -20.14 -23.81 -6.08
C PHE A 163 -20.89 -24.86 -6.90
N ASN A 164 -21.32 -24.47 -8.11
CA ASN A 164 -22.24 -25.28 -8.93
C ASN A 164 -23.43 -25.80 -8.11
N ASP A 165 -24.09 -24.88 -7.39
CA ASP A 165 -25.29 -25.10 -6.57
C ASP A 165 -25.08 -25.96 -5.31
N ILE A 166 -23.84 -26.39 -5.02
CA ILE A 166 -23.48 -27.08 -3.78
C ILE A 166 -22.93 -26.06 -2.77
N PRO A 167 -23.51 -25.94 -1.56
CA PRO A 167 -23.05 -24.99 -0.56
C PRO A 167 -21.76 -25.46 0.12
N HIS A 168 -20.79 -24.56 0.24
CA HIS A 168 -19.55 -24.76 0.99
C HIS A 168 -19.32 -23.61 1.96
N LYS A 169 -19.11 -23.91 3.24
CA LYS A 169 -18.63 -22.93 4.22
C LYS A 169 -17.13 -22.73 4.03
N VAL A 170 -16.71 -21.51 3.73
CA VAL A 170 -15.32 -21.17 3.40
C VAL A 170 -14.89 -19.87 4.07
N ILE A 171 -13.59 -19.66 4.16
CA ILE A 171 -13.02 -18.37 4.58
C ILE A 171 -12.69 -17.58 3.30
N PHE A 172 -13.37 -16.45 3.12
CA PHE A 172 -12.99 -15.43 2.14
C PHE A 172 -11.80 -14.64 2.69
N GLN A 173 -10.73 -14.51 1.91
CA GLN A 173 -9.57 -13.69 2.28
C GLN A 173 -9.06 -12.89 1.09
N GLU A 174 -8.88 -11.59 1.26
CA GLU A 174 -8.31 -10.67 0.27
C GLU A 174 -6.88 -11.06 -0.15
N VAL A 175 -6.55 -10.87 -1.43
CA VAL A 175 -5.16 -11.01 -1.91
C VAL A 175 -4.44 -9.67 -1.79
N LEU A 176 -3.22 -9.68 -1.25
CA LEU A 176 -2.40 -8.48 -1.07
C LEU A 176 -1.90 -7.94 -2.43
N THR A 177 -2.69 -7.06 -3.06
CA THR A 177 -2.37 -6.37 -4.32
C THR A 177 -2.36 -4.85 -4.13
N LYS A 178 -2.32 -4.06 -5.22
CA LYS A 178 -2.27 -2.60 -5.12
C LYS A 178 -3.49 -2.04 -4.38
N GLU A 179 -4.65 -2.64 -4.59
CA GLU A 179 -5.92 -2.24 -3.99
C GLU A 179 -5.87 -2.43 -2.46
N PHE A 180 -5.26 -3.54 -2.01
CA PHE A 180 -4.99 -3.78 -0.59
C PHE A 180 -4.05 -2.72 0.00
N LEU A 181 -2.95 -2.35 -0.70
CA LEU A 181 -2.02 -1.32 -0.24
C LEU A 181 -2.71 0.04 -0.14
N GLU A 182 -3.38 0.47 -1.20
CA GLU A 182 -4.09 1.76 -1.29
C GLU A 182 -5.17 1.84 -0.20
N ARG A 183 -5.91 0.76 0.05
CA ARG A 183 -6.90 0.70 1.14
C ARG A 183 -6.27 0.87 2.51
N HIS A 184 -5.00 0.48 2.71
CA HIS A 184 -4.23 0.72 3.95
C HIS A 184 -3.40 2.01 3.89
N GLN A 185 -3.71 2.94 2.98
CA GLN A 185 -3.02 4.24 2.85
C GLN A 185 -1.54 4.11 2.43
N ILE A 186 -1.19 2.98 1.82
CA ILE A 186 0.14 2.71 1.28
C ILE A 186 0.07 2.90 -0.23
N ARG A 187 0.87 3.83 -0.77
CA ARG A 187 1.00 3.99 -2.22
C ARG A 187 1.47 2.68 -2.87
N GLU A 188 1.01 2.41 -4.09
CA GLU A 188 1.38 1.19 -4.81
C GLU A 188 2.92 1.08 -4.91
N THR A 189 3.47 0.01 -4.34
CA THR A 189 4.91 -0.28 -4.32
C THR A 189 5.17 -1.78 -4.45
N ALA A 190 6.44 -2.19 -4.48
CA ALA A 190 6.83 -3.60 -4.53
C ALA A 190 6.49 -4.33 -3.21
N ILE A 191 5.80 -5.48 -3.33
CA ILE A 191 5.56 -6.41 -2.23
C ILE A 191 6.55 -7.57 -2.36
N VAL A 192 7.50 -7.64 -1.43
CA VAL A 192 8.61 -8.59 -1.42
C VAL A 192 8.30 -9.77 -0.49
N LYS A 193 8.63 -10.99 -0.93
CA LYS A 193 8.44 -12.25 -0.20
C LYS A 193 9.61 -13.22 -0.46
N GLY A 194 9.83 -14.17 0.44
CA GLY A 194 10.58 -15.40 0.15
C GLY A 194 10.14 -16.09 -1.15
N ASP A 195 11.10 -16.55 -1.93
CA ASP A 195 10.91 -17.35 -3.14
C ASP A 195 11.08 -18.83 -2.80
N GLU A 196 9.95 -19.53 -2.75
CA GLU A 196 9.89 -20.94 -2.35
C GLU A 196 10.06 -21.91 -3.52
N ARG A 197 10.30 -21.43 -4.75
CA ARG A 197 10.35 -22.34 -5.92
C ARG A 197 11.41 -23.42 -5.76
N GLN A 198 12.58 -23.04 -5.25
CA GLN A 198 13.66 -23.99 -4.98
C GLN A 198 13.31 -24.93 -3.83
N PHE A 199 12.64 -24.43 -2.79
CA PHE A 199 12.16 -25.22 -1.66
C PHE A 199 11.17 -26.30 -2.09
N TRP A 200 10.09 -25.91 -2.80
CA TRP A 200 9.06 -26.85 -3.24
C TRP A 200 9.58 -27.85 -4.27
N GLU A 201 10.55 -27.46 -5.09
CA GLU A 201 11.23 -28.39 -6.01
C GLU A 201 12.00 -29.46 -5.24
N SER A 202 12.77 -29.07 -4.22
CA SER A 202 13.49 -30.01 -3.36
C SER A 202 12.51 -30.91 -2.58
N ALA A 203 11.46 -30.34 -1.99
CA ALA A 203 10.44 -31.09 -1.25
C ALA A 203 9.75 -32.15 -2.12
N ARG A 204 9.39 -31.81 -3.38
CA ARG A 204 8.81 -32.77 -4.34
C ARG A 204 9.73 -33.95 -4.62
N LYS A 205 11.05 -33.73 -4.73
CA LYS A 205 12.03 -34.82 -4.96
C LYS A 205 12.20 -35.70 -3.74
N ASN A 206 12.31 -35.13 -2.55
CA ASN A 206 12.56 -35.88 -1.31
C ASN A 206 11.40 -36.83 -0.96
N VAL A 207 10.16 -36.43 -1.25
CA VAL A 207 8.98 -37.31 -1.17
C VAL A 207 9.10 -38.51 -2.12
N ILE A 208 9.72 -38.35 -3.28
CA ILE A 208 9.88 -39.40 -4.29
C ILE A 208 11.07 -40.32 -3.97
N SER A 209 12.12 -39.81 -3.32
CA SER A 209 13.35 -40.56 -3.04
C SER A 209 13.45 -41.15 -1.64
N GLY A 210 12.45 -40.95 -0.76
CA GLY A 210 12.47 -41.47 0.62
C GLY A 210 13.54 -40.85 1.53
N GLY A 211 14.22 -39.80 1.07
CA GLY A 211 15.25 -39.08 1.82
C GLY A 211 14.69 -37.90 2.60
N GLY A 212 15.32 -37.56 3.73
CA GLY A 212 14.97 -36.38 4.53
C GLY A 212 15.02 -35.08 3.73
N VAL A 213 14.19 -34.11 4.13
CA VAL A 213 14.12 -32.80 3.47
C VAL A 213 15.41 -32.03 3.69
N VAL A 214 16.23 -31.88 2.63
CA VAL A 214 17.36 -30.92 2.65
C VAL A 214 16.79 -29.53 2.38
N TYR A 215 16.71 -28.73 3.44
CA TYR A 215 16.32 -27.32 3.36
C TYR A 215 17.49 -26.54 2.75
N PRO A 216 17.32 -25.84 1.62
CA PRO A 216 18.28 -24.82 1.26
C PRO A 216 18.20 -23.71 2.32
N ASP A 217 19.30 -23.41 3.00
CA ASP A 217 19.42 -22.36 4.04
C ASP A 217 19.12 -20.92 3.55
N TYR A 218 18.63 -20.75 2.31
CA TYR A 218 18.53 -19.45 1.65
C TYR A 218 17.15 -19.24 1.06
N ASN A 219 16.38 -18.38 1.71
CA ASN A 219 15.16 -17.83 1.17
C ASN A 219 15.51 -16.68 0.22
N TYR A 220 15.62 -16.93 -1.08
CA TYR A 220 15.72 -15.84 -2.06
C TYR A 220 14.46 -14.97 -2.05
N LYS A 221 14.49 -13.80 -2.68
CA LYS A 221 13.36 -12.85 -2.63
C LYS A 221 12.80 -12.53 -3.99
N HIS A 222 11.49 -12.37 -4.07
CA HIS A 222 10.82 -11.92 -5.28
C HIS A 222 9.68 -10.96 -4.95
N ILE A 223 9.23 -10.25 -5.98
CA ILE A 223 8.12 -9.30 -5.98
C ILE A 223 6.85 -10.06 -6.35
N THR A 224 5.96 -10.21 -5.37
CA THR A 224 4.71 -10.97 -5.52
C THR A 224 3.67 -10.24 -6.38
N ASN A 225 3.61 -8.91 -6.28
CA ASN A 225 2.71 -8.05 -7.06
C ASN A 225 3.37 -7.61 -8.38
N LYS A 226 3.67 -8.57 -9.26
CA LYS A 226 4.32 -8.35 -10.56
C LYS A 226 3.77 -7.18 -11.39
N SER A 227 2.47 -6.88 -11.28
CA SER A 227 1.85 -5.74 -11.97
C SER A 227 2.53 -4.40 -11.69
N PHE A 228 3.12 -4.22 -10.49
CA PHE A 228 3.86 -3.02 -10.14
C PHE A 228 5.07 -2.82 -11.06
N ILE A 229 5.89 -3.86 -11.29
CA ILE A 229 7.11 -3.78 -12.11
C ILE A 229 6.87 -3.96 -13.62
N GLU A 230 5.69 -4.43 -14.02
CA GLU A 230 5.32 -4.62 -15.44
C GLU A 230 4.76 -3.36 -16.10
N LYS A 231 4.28 -2.38 -15.31
CA LYS A 231 3.74 -1.12 -15.84
C LYS A 231 4.75 -0.47 -16.79
N LEU A 232 4.24 0.00 -17.93
CA LEU A 232 5.06 0.67 -18.96
C LEU A 232 5.48 2.07 -18.49
N ILE A 233 4.54 2.79 -17.88
CA ILE A 233 4.77 4.11 -17.28
C ILE A 233 5.78 3.95 -16.14
N ASP A 234 6.84 4.74 -16.19
CA ASP A 234 7.90 4.84 -15.17
C ASP A 234 8.58 3.49 -14.88
N ARG A 235 8.60 2.59 -15.87
CA ARG A 235 9.06 1.20 -15.70
C ARG A 235 10.46 1.11 -15.08
N ASN A 236 11.39 1.95 -15.51
CA ASN A 236 12.76 1.92 -14.98
C ASN A 236 12.79 2.25 -13.48
N HIS A 237 12.07 3.30 -13.04
CA HIS A 237 11.93 3.63 -11.62
C HIS A 237 11.25 2.49 -10.84
N ARG A 238 10.21 1.87 -11.39
CA ARG A 238 9.51 0.74 -10.74
C ARG A 238 10.39 -0.49 -10.59
N LEU A 239 11.19 -0.82 -11.60
CA LEU A 239 12.18 -1.91 -11.53
C LEU A 239 13.26 -1.59 -10.48
N PHE A 240 13.72 -0.34 -10.44
CA PHE A 240 14.71 0.12 -9.47
C PHE A 240 14.19 0.08 -8.02
N ILE A 241 12.96 0.54 -7.78
CA ILE A 241 12.26 0.43 -6.49
C ILE A 241 12.11 -1.05 -6.11
N GLY A 242 11.73 -1.89 -7.06
CA GLY A 242 11.60 -3.34 -6.86
C GLY A 242 12.89 -4.00 -6.39
N ILE A 243 14.03 -3.74 -7.06
CA ILE A 243 15.33 -4.29 -6.66
C ILE A 243 15.82 -3.69 -5.33
N LYS A 244 15.55 -2.40 -5.05
CA LYS A 244 15.83 -1.79 -3.73
C LYS A 244 15.07 -2.51 -2.61
N GLY A 245 13.78 -2.80 -2.80
CA GLY A 245 12.99 -3.58 -1.84
C GLY A 245 13.56 -4.98 -1.62
N VAL A 246 13.95 -5.68 -2.69
CA VAL A 246 14.62 -6.99 -2.60
C VAL A 246 15.91 -6.91 -1.76
N ASN A 247 16.77 -5.92 -2.02
CA ASN A 247 17.98 -5.71 -1.22
C ASN A 247 17.69 -5.45 0.25
N LYS A 248 16.70 -4.60 0.53
CA LYS A 248 16.35 -4.23 1.90
C LYS A 248 15.93 -5.46 2.71
N VAL A 249 15.14 -6.35 2.11
CA VAL A 249 14.76 -7.61 2.77
C VAL A 249 15.97 -8.54 2.93
N HIS A 250 16.86 -8.66 1.94
CA HIS A 250 18.10 -9.45 2.09
C HIS A 250 18.95 -8.96 3.27
N HIS A 251 19.13 -7.64 3.41
CA HIS A 251 19.89 -7.07 4.53
C HIS A 251 19.29 -7.42 5.89
N LEU A 252 17.96 -7.37 6.03
CA LEU A 252 17.33 -7.78 7.29
C LEU A 252 17.59 -9.23 7.65
N GLN A 253 17.72 -10.12 6.66
CA GLN A 253 17.95 -11.54 6.93
C GLN A 253 19.35 -11.85 7.45
N LEU A 254 20.33 -10.97 7.17
CA LEU A 254 21.68 -11.06 7.74
C LEU A 254 21.68 -10.80 9.25
N LEU A 255 20.66 -10.12 9.78
CA LEU A 255 20.44 -10.00 11.22
C LEU A 255 20.04 -11.38 11.75
N LYS A 256 20.97 -12.01 12.48
CA LYS A 256 20.88 -13.42 12.90
C LYS A 256 19.67 -13.72 13.80
N LYS A 257 19.09 -12.72 14.47
CA LYS A 257 17.91 -12.90 15.33
C LYS A 257 16.67 -12.24 14.69
N ILE A 258 15.58 -13.01 14.53
CA ILE A 258 14.30 -12.49 13.99
C ILE A 258 13.80 -11.24 14.74
N PRO A 259 13.82 -11.16 16.09
CA PRO A 259 13.42 -9.94 16.80
C PRO A 259 14.16 -8.68 16.36
N GLU A 260 15.46 -8.79 16.04
CA GLU A 260 16.29 -7.65 15.62
C GLU A 260 15.82 -7.08 14.28
N ARG A 261 15.30 -7.94 13.38
CA ARG A 261 14.75 -7.52 12.08
C ARG A 261 13.63 -6.49 12.24
N PHE A 262 12.79 -6.68 13.25
CA PHE A 262 11.59 -5.88 13.48
C PHE A 262 11.84 -4.60 14.29
N LEU A 263 13.00 -4.45 14.94
CA LEU A 263 13.39 -3.19 15.61
C LEU A 263 13.54 -2.03 14.62
N HIS A 264 13.79 -2.35 13.34
CA HIS A 264 14.00 -1.38 12.27
C HIS A 264 12.73 -1.07 11.47
N MET A 265 11.58 -1.62 11.88
CA MET A 265 10.30 -1.34 11.25
C MET A 265 9.43 -0.53 12.21
N GLU A 266 8.65 0.38 11.65
CA GLU A 266 7.68 1.12 12.45
C GLU A 266 6.67 0.15 13.08
N ASN A 267 6.49 0.27 14.40
CA ASN A 267 5.69 -0.65 15.21
C ASN A 267 6.06 -2.14 15.06
N GLY A 268 7.24 -2.43 14.50
CA GLY A 268 7.66 -3.80 14.18
C GLY A 268 7.84 -4.67 15.42
N SER A 269 8.35 -4.11 16.52
CA SER A 269 8.49 -4.88 17.78
C SER A 269 7.15 -5.36 18.32
N PHE A 270 6.10 -4.54 18.22
CA PHE A 270 4.76 -4.93 18.63
C PHE A 270 4.20 -5.99 17.68
N PHE A 271 4.31 -5.77 16.37
CA PHE A 271 3.92 -6.76 15.35
C PHE A 271 4.60 -8.11 15.57
N TYR A 272 5.90 -8.12 15.83
CA TYR A 272 6.66 -9.33 16.10
C TYR A 272 6.19 -10.04 17.36
N GLN A 273 6.04 -9.34 18.50
CA GLN A 273 5.68 -9.98 19.76
C GLN A 273 4.32 -10.68 19.70
N ILE A 274 3.30 -9.99 19.15
CA ILE A 274 1.95 -10.55 19.08
C ILE A 274 1.88 -11.73 18.11
N ASN A 275 2.53 -11.63 16.94
CA ASN A 275 2.54 -12.73 15.97
C ASN A 275 3.45 -13.88 16.43
N ASN A 276 4.57 -13.63 17.10
CA ASN A 276 5.41 -14.71 17.62
C ASN A 276 4.68 -15.54 18.68
N LYS A 277 3.79 -14.91 19.45
CA LYS A 277 2.99 -15.58 20.47
C LYS A 277 1.82 -16.37 19.87
N TYR A 278 1.06 -15.78 18.96
CA TYR A 278 -0.23 -16.35 18.54
C TYR A 278 -0.30 -16.75 17.06
N ALA A 279 0.66 -16.34 16.24
CA ALA A 279 0.64 -16.54 14.80
C ALA A 279 2.07 -16.71 14.19
N PRO A 280 2.93 -17.58 14.76
CA PRO A 280 4.36 -17.59 14.46
C PRO A 280 4.69 -17.97 13.02
N HIS A 281 3.84 -18.78 12.38
CA HIS A 281 4.02 -19.20 10.98
C HIS A 281 4.00 -18.01 10.01
N GLY A 282 3.30 -16.93 10.38
CA GLY A 282 3.25 -15.69 9.60
C GLY A 282 4.55 -14.87 9.63
N LEU A 283 5.48 -15.21 10.54
CA LEU A 283 6.80 -14.58 10.64
C LEU A 283 7.88 -15.34 9.86
N GLU A 284 7.58 -16.53 9.34
CA GLU A 284 8.50 -17.29 8.51
C GLU A 284 8.75 -16.56 7.18
N ASP A 285 9.98 -16.63 6.65
CA ASP A 285 10.40 -15.87 5.45
C ASP A 285 9.58 -16.19 4.18
N ASN A 286 9.01 -17.40 4.13
CA ASN A 286 8.11 -17.91 3.09
C ASN A 286 6.64 -17.51 3.33
N ASN A 287 6.28 -16.81 4.40
CA ASN A 287 4.92 -16.32 4.62
C ASN A 287 4.90 -14.80 4.77
N LEU A 288 5.87 -14.28 5.50
CA LEU A 288 6.06 -12.86 5.76
C LEU A 288 6.34 -12.10 4.46
N LYS A 289 5.48 -11.12 4.21
CA LYS A 289 5.59 -10.20 3.08
C LYS A 289 5.92 -8.82 3.60
N TYR A 290 6.61 -8.05 2.77
CA TYR A 290 6.92 -6.65 3.06
C TYR A 290 6.48 -5.78 1.91
N ALA A 291 5.76 -4.70 2.19
CA ALA A 291 5.73 -3.57 1.27
C ALA A 291 7.01 -2.75 1.48
N TYR A 292 7.73 -2.47 0.39
CA TYR A 292 8.88 -1.58 0.45
C TYR A 292 8.43 -0.13 0.29
N ASP A 293 8.68 0.71 1.30
CA ASP A 293 8.40 2.13 1.23
C ASP A 293 9.66 2.90 0.80
N PRO A 294 9.74 3.36 -0.46
CA PRO A 294 10.90 4.07 -0.96
C PRO A 294 10.98 5.53 -0.45
N LEU A 295 9.89 6.09 0.09
CA LEU A 295 9.92 7.44 0.66
C LEU A 295 10.87 7.50 1.85
N PHE A 296 10.73 6.53 2.76
CA PHE A 296 11.54 6.42 3.98
C PHE A 296 12.62 5.34 3.90
N ASN A 297 12.78 4.66 2.76
CA ASN A 297 13.65 3.50 2.61
C ASN A 297 13.42 2.42 3.70
N SER A 298 12.15 2.14 3.99
CA SER A 298 11.71 1.28 5.08
C SER A 298 10.88 0.09 4.58
N LEU A 299 10.59 -0.85 5.47
CA LEU A 299 9.74 -2.01 5.18
C LEU A 299 8.52 -1.98 6.10
N ILE A 300 7.37 -2.26 5.51
CA ILE A 300 6.10 -2.39 6.22
C ILE A 300 5.75 -3.88 6.21
N PRO A 301 5.69 -4.57 7.37
CA PRO A 301 5.31 -5.96 7.42
C PRO A 301 3.83 -6.12 7.06
N LEU A 302 3.54 -7.07 6.16
CA LEU A 302 2.19 -7.40 5.75
C LEU A 302 1.87 -8.81 6.25
N TYR A 303 0.88 -8.90 7.14
CA TYR A 303 0.49 -10.18 7.73
C TYR A 303 -0.11 -11.13 6.67
N TYR A 304 0.25 -12.41 6.75
CA TYR A 304 -0.34 -13.48 5.94
C TYR A 304 -0.01 -14.86 6.52
N ASP A 305 -0.99 -15.75 6.61
CA ASP A 305 -0.82 -17.18 6.90
C ASP A 305 -0.13 -17.48 8.24
N GLY A 306 -0.74 -16.99 9.33
CA GLY A 306 -0.16 -17.05 10.66
C GLY A 306 -0.19 -18.40 11.36
N ASN A 307 -0.99 -19.34 10.86
CA ASN A 307 -1.37 -20.56 11.58
C ASN A 307 -1.82 -20.25 13.02
N VAL A 308 -2.83 -19.37 13.12
CA VAL A 308 -3.20 -18.72 14.38
C VAL A 308 -3.66 -19.72 15.43
N ASP A 309 -3.03 -19.68 16.60
CA ASP A 309 -3.37 -20.49 17.77
C ASP A 309 -3.44 -19.62 19.03
N PHE A 310 -4.50 -19.80 19.81
CA PHE A 310 -4.79 -19.07 21.04
C PHE A 310 -4.69 -19.94 22.30
N THR A 311 -4.26 -21.20 22.17
CA THR A 311 -4.07 -22.12 23.30
C THR A 311 -3.18 -21.55 24.41
N ASP A 312 -2.20 -20.72 24.05
CA ASP A 312 -1.30 -20.03 24.98
C ASP A 312 -1.93 -18.85 25.74
N CYS A 313 -3.22 -18.55 25.53
CA CYS A 313 -3.94 -17.58 26.34
C CYS A 313 -4.24 -18.14 27.74
N LYS A 314 -3.22 -18.12 28.61
CA LYS A 314 -3.38 -18.40 30.03
C LYS A 314 -4.12 -17.22 30.65
N GLY A 315 -5.42 -17.35 30.88
CA GLY A 315 -6.26 -16.30 31.48
C GLY A 315 -5.57 -15.61 32.66
N LEU A 316 -5.79 -14.30 32.77
CA LEU A 316 -5.18 -13.35 33.71
C LEU A 316 -4.79 -13.99 35.06
N LYS A 317 -3.55 -14.47 35.18
CA LYS A 317 -2.84 -14.41 36.46
C LYS A 317 -2.05 -13.13 36.41
N SER A 318 -2.56 -12.10 37.08
CA SER A 318 -1.85 -10.84 37.33
C SER A 318 -0.53 -11.16 38.02
N SER A 319 0.53 -11.35 37.24
CA SER A 319 1.89 -11.49 37.76
C SER A 319 2.51 -10.14 38.14
N PHE A 320 1.74 -9.05 38.09
CA PHE A 320 2.16 -7.73 38.49
C PHE A 320 1.16 -7.12 39.48
N GLY A 321 1.62 -6.91 40.71
CA GLY A 321 0.91 -6.19 41.77
C GLY A 321 0.84 -4.68 41.51
N SER A 322 0.34 -4.27 40.35
CA SER A 322 0.01 -2.87 40.08
C SER A 322 -1.49 -2.66 40.31
N THR A 323 -1.83 -1.92 41.36
CA THR A 323 -3.19 -1.54 41.76
C THR A 323 -3.76 -0.36 40.96
N GLU A 324 -3.07 0.15 39.93
CA GLU A 324 -3.65 1.18 39.05
C GLU A 324 -4.44 0.54 37.90
N PRO A 325 -5.73 0.91 37.70
CA PRO A 325 -6.48 0.54 36.52
C PRO A 325 -5.78 1.05 35.26
N LEU A 326 -5.56 0.14 34.31
CA LEU A 326 -4.97 0.43 33.01
C LEU A 326 -5.71 1.60 32.30
N LYS A 327 -5.02 2.72 32.09
CA LYS A 327 -5.59 4.03 31.69
C LYS A 327 -6.23 4.08 30.29
N HIS A 328 -5.96 3.11 29.40
CA HIS A 328 -6.43 3.13 28.01
C HIS A 328 -7.53 2.10 27.67
N THR A 329 -8.09 1.42 28.66
CA THR A 329 -8.73 0.12 28.43
C THR A 329 -10.20 0.12 28.00
N SER A 330 -11.04 1.08 28.37
CA SER A 330 -12.50 0.92 28.17
C SER A 330 -12.95 1.20 26.73
N ILE A 331 -12.43 2.23 26.07
CA ILE A 331 -12.84 2.61 24.71
C ILE A 331 -12.28 1.64 23.66
N GLN A 332 -11.00 1.28 23.77
CA GLN A 332 -10.36 0.36 22.84
C GLN A 332 -10.94 -1.06 22.94
N LYS A 333 -11.19 -1.55 24.17
CA LYS A 333 -11.91 -2.82 24.37
C LYS A 333 -13.32 -2.77 23.80
N LYS A 334 -14.05 -1.67 23.99
CA LYS A 334 -15.40 -1.51 23.44
C LYS A 334 -15.39 -1.55 21.91
N TYR A 335 -14.50 -0.80 21.26
CA TYR A 335 -14.37 -0.79 19.80
C TYR A 335 -14.00 -2.17 19.26
N LEU A 336 -13.03 -2.82 19.88
CA LEU A 336 -12.60 -4.16 19.48
C LEU A 336 -13.75 -5.17 19.65
N LYS A 337 -14.51 -5.10 20.75
CA LYS A 337 -15.71 -5.92 20.96
C LYS A 337 -16.80 -5.65 19.92
N GLU A 338 -17.05 -4.40 19.55
CA GLU A 338 -18.00 -4.04 18.49
C GLU A 338 -17.57 -4.61 17.13
N GLN A 339 -16.28 -4.53 16.79
CA GLN A 339 -15.73 -5.14 15.59
C GLN A 339 -15.88 -6.66 15.60
N ILE A 340 -15.54 -7.33 16.71
CA ILE A 340 -15.69 -8.79 16.85
C ILE A 340 -17.16 -9.22 16.74
N HIS A 341 -18.07 -8.49 17.38
CA HIS A 341 -19.50 -8.78 17.33
C HIS A 341 -20.04 -8.70 15.90
N SER A 342 -19.51 -7.78 15.08
CA SER A 342 -19.88 -7.66 13.66
C SER A 342 -19.43 -8.85 12.80
N LEU A 343 -18.45 -9.65 13.26
CA LEU A 343 -17.92 -10.81 12.54
C LEU A 343 -18.76 -12.09 12.74
N ASN A 344 -19.77 -12.06 13.62
CA ASN A 344 -20.66 -13.20 13.95
C ASN A 344 -19.89 -14.46 14.40
N ILE A 345 -18.85 -14.27 15.23
CA ILE A 345 -17.97 -15.36 15.71
C ILE A 345 -18.39 -15.76 17.14
N ASN A 346 -18.57 -17.06 17.38
CA ASN A 346 -19.04 -17.61 18.66
C ASN A 346 -17.87 -18.15 19.53
N ALA A 347 -17.09 -17.28 20.16
CA ALA A 347 -16.14 -17.67 21.23
C ALA A 347 -15.67 -16.47 22.09
N SER A 348 -16.58 -15.78 22.79
CA SER A 348 -16.27 -14.51 23.46
C SER A 348 -15.12 -14.58 24.48
N LYS A 349 -15.07 -15.61 25.34
CA LYS A 349 -14.09 -15.66 26.45
C LYS A 349 -12.63 -15.82 26.00
N LEU A 350 -12.36 -16.63 24.98
CA LEU A 350 -10.99 -16.84 24.47
C LEU A 350 -10.49 -15.60 23.74
N TYR A 351 -11.36 -15.00 22.91
CA TYR A 351 -11.03 -13.77 22.20
C TYR A 351 -10.92 -12.55 23.12
N ASP A 352 -11.72 -12.49 24.19
CA ASP A 352 -11.56 -11.52 25.26
C ASP A 352 -10.18 -11.67 25.92
N CYS A 353 -9.76 -12.91 26.25
CA CYS A 353 -8.44 -13.19 26.80
C CYS A 353 -7.31 -12.70 25.89
N VAL A 354 -7.35 -13.04 24.59
CA VAL A 354 -6.33 -12.64 23.61
C VAL A 354 -6.30 -11.13 23.42
N SER A 355 -7.48 -10.49 23.40
CA SER A 355 -7.60 -9.03 23.31
C SER A 355 -6.96 -8.33 24.50
N ASP A 356 -7.22 -8.84 25.71
CA ASP A 356 -6.64 -8.31 26.94
C ASP A 356 -5.12 -8.47 26.99
N ASP A 357 -4.59 -9.64 26.59
CA ASP A 357 -3.15 -9.89 26.52
C ASP A 357 -2.44 -8.98 25.51
N ILE A 358 -3.03 -8.76 24.33
CA ILE A 358 -2.45 -7.86 23.33
C ILE A 358 -2.47 -6.40 23.81
N LEU A 359 -3.52 -5.98 24.52
CA LEU A 359 -3.55 -4.64 25.12
C LEU A 359 -2.41 -4.46 26.12
N GLU A 360 -2.15 -5.45 26.97
CA GLU A 360 -1.03 -5.43 27.91
C GLU A 360 0.32 -5.33 27.18
N ILE A 361 0.51 -6.12 26.11
CA ILE A 361 1.72 -6.04 25.27
C ILE A 361 1.86 -4.64 24.65
N ALA A 362 0.77 -4.07 24.13
CA ALA A 362 0.76 -2.75 23.51
C ALA A 362 1.16 -1.65 24.53
N GLU A 363 0.62 -1.70 25.74
CA GLU A 363 0.95 -0.79 26.83
C GLU A 363 2.42 -0.94 27.25
N ARG A 364 2.91 -2.17 27.46
CA ARG A 364 4.31 -2.45 27.79
C ARG A 364 5.29 -1.88 26.77
N LEU A 365 4.91 -1.88 25.49
CA LEU A 365 5.76 -1.37 24.40
C LEU A 365 5.59 0.12 24.12
N ASN A 366 4.76 0.81 24.90
CA ASN A 366 4.37 2.20 24.68
C ASN A 366 3.89 2.39 23.23
N TYR A 367 3.06 1.47 22.74
CA TYR A 367 2.57 1.47 21.35
C TYR A 367 1.77 2.73 21.03
N TRP A 368 1.02 3.26 22.01
CA TRP A 368 0.18 4.45 21.86
C TRP A 368 0.89 5.78 22.13
N GLN A 369 2.15 5.76 22.57
CA GLN A 369 2.90 7.01 22.84
C GLN A 369 3.47 7.58 21.54
N ASP A 370 3.39 8.91 21.39
CA ASP A 370 3.98 9.64 20.26
C ASP A 370 5.51 9.48 20.26
N LYS A 371 5.98 8.71 19.28
CA LYS A 371 7.38 8.52 18.93
C LYS A 371 7.67 9.10 17.54
N SER A 372 7.18 10.27 17.15
CA SER A 372 7.52 11.00 15.91
C SER A 372 7.92 10.09 14.71
N PRO A 373 7.00 9.80 13.77
CA PRO A 373 7.20 8.80 12.71
C PRO A 373 8.41 9.14 11.84
N LEU A 374 8.69 10.42 11.60
CA LEU A 374 9.92 10.81 10.92
C LEU A 374 11.17 10.52 11.75
N LYS A 375 11.19 10.77 13.06
CA LYS A 375 12.39 10.52 13.88
C LYS A 375 12.73 9.03 13.93
N GLN A 376 11.73 8.15 14.01
CA GLN A 376 11.95 6.70 13.90
C GLN A 376 12.35 6.28 12.49
N ARG A 377 11.59 6.71 11.46
CA ARG A 377 11.87 6.36 10.06
C ARG A 377 13.21 6.91 9.56
N VAL A 378 13.65 8.07 10.04
CA VAL A 378 14.98 8.67 9.76
C VAL A 378 16.09 7.95 10.52
N LYS A 379 15.88 7.53 11.78
CA LYS A 379 16.83 6.64 12.46
C LYS A 379 17.00 5.33 11.70
N THR A 380 15.90 4.75 11.24
CA THR A 380 15.92 3.59 10.34
C THR A 380 16.65 3.93 9.04
N PHE A 381 16.44 5.08 8.43
CA PHE A 381 17.16 5.50 7.22
C PHE A 381 18.68 5.53 7.42
N GLN A 382 19.15 6.07 8.55
CA GLN A 382 20.58 6.20 8.88
C GLN A 382 21.24 4.86 9.26
N TYR A 383 20.48 3.92 9.85
CA TYR A 383 21.02 2.65 10.35
C TYR A 383 21.37 1.64 9.25
N PHE A 384 20.95 1.85 8.01
CA PHE A 384 21.35 0.98 6.90
C PHE A 384 22.38 1.72 6.05
N PRO A 385 23.69 1.51 6.31
CA PRO A 385 24.70 1.93 5.37
C PRO A 385 24.32 1.42 3.99
N SER A 386 24.48 2.27 2.99
CA SER A 386 24.48 1.85 1.59
C SER A 386 25.67 0.91 1.27
N ASP A 387 26.48 0.57 2.28
CA ASP A 387 27.81 -0.02 2.19
C ASP A 387 27.80 -1.35 2.92
N TYR A 388 27.45 -2.41 2.19
CA TYR A 388 27.83 -3.73 2.65
C TYR A 388 28.22 -4.61 1.46
N ASN A 389 29.48 -5.03 1.46
CA ASN A 389 29.97 -6.13 0.65
C ASN A 389 29.35 -7.40 1.24
N MET A 390 28.28 -7.89 0.62
CA MET A 390 27.67 -9.15 1.02
C MET A 390 28.70 -10.27 0.82
N GLU A 391 29.27 -10.81 1.89
CA GLU A 391 29.98 -12.10 1.81
C GLU A 391 28.93 -13.19 1.61
N ILE A 392 28.96 -13.79 0.42
CA ILE A 392 27.97 -14.79 0.02
C ILE A 392 28.59 -16.15 0.32
N HIS A 393 27.98 -16.85 1.28
CA HIS A 393 28.16 -18.29 1.38
C HIS A 393 26.98 -18.92 0.63
N PRO A 394 27.12 -19.36 -0.63
CA PRO A 394 26.15 -20.30 -1.18
C PRO A 394 26.20 -21.51 -0.26
N GLY A 395 25.05 -21.96 0.24
CA GLY A 395 25.00 -23.17 1.07
C GLY A 395 25.76 -24.31 0.41
N SER A 396 26.38 -25.14 1.24
CA SER A 396 27.15 -26.33 0.89
C SER A 396 26.38 -27.40 0.09
N GLY A 397 25.14 -27.12 -0.35
CA GLY A 397 24.26 -28.05 -1.08
C GLY A 397 23.88 -27.67 -2.52
N ILE A 398 24.23 -26.48 -3.02
CA ILE A 398 23.99 -26.14 -4.43
C ILE A 398 25.20 -26.61 -5.24
N GLU A 399 25.04 -27.62 -6.11
CA GLU A 399 26.07 -27.99 -7.09
C GLU A 399 25.64 -27.56 -8.50
N GLY A 400 26.50 -26.82 -9.20
CA GLY A 400 26.29 -26.39 -10.57
C GLY A 400 26.34 -24.88 -10.80
N GLU A 401 26.04 -24.45 -12.03
CA GLU A 401 25.91 -23.04 -12.38
C GLU A 401 24.57 -22.47 -11.91
N VAL A 402 24.61 -21.33 -11.23
CA VAL A 402 23.44 -20.57 -10.78
C VAL A 402 23.43 -19.21 -11.48
N SER A 403 22.26 -18.79 -11.93
CA SER A 403 22.07 -17.47 -12.54
C SER A 403 21.59 -16.46 -11.50
N LEU A 404 22.33 -15.37 -11.34
CA LEU A 404 22.05 -14.27 -10.42
C LEU A 404 21.62 -13.03 -11.20
N LEU A 405 20.48 -12.42 -10.84
CA LEU A 405 20.16 -11.06 -11.24
C LEU A 405 20.87 -10.09 -10.30
N VAL A 406 21.73 -9.27 -10.89
CA VAL A 406 22.47 -8.21 -10.22
C VAL A 406 22.11 -6.87 -10.87
N PHE A 407 21.97 -5.82 -10.06
CA PHE A 407 21.98 -4.44 -10.54
C PHE A 407 23.31 -3.79 -10.21
N PHE A 408 24.02 -3.32 -11.22
CA PHE A 408 25.38 -2.83 -11.14
C PHE A 408 25.65 -1.85 -12.31
N ASP A 409 26.41 -0.76 -12.09
CA ASP A 409 26.64 0.31 -13.08
C ASP A 409 25.36 0.83 -13.76
N GLY A 410 24.26 0.99 -13.00
CA GLY A 410 22.98 1.48 -13.54
C GLY A 410 22.23 0.49 -14.43
N LYS A 411 22.70 -0.76 -14.54
CA LYS A 411 22.14 -1.80 -15.42
C LYS A 411 21.82 -3.06 -14.65
N PHE A 412 20.80 -3.78 -15.16
CA PHE A 412 20.51 -5.13 -14.71
C PHE A 412 21.29 -6.13 -15.54
N SER A 413 22.04 -7.01 -14.87
CA SER A 413 22.86 -8.04 -15.50
C SER A 413 22.56 -9.41 -14.90
N GLU A 414 22.62 -10.45 -15.73
CA GLU A 414 22.61 -11.85 -15.31
C GLU A 414 24.04 -12.34 -15.22
N CYS A 415 24.45 -12.75 -14.03
CA CYS A 415 25.77 -13.29 -13.78
C CYS A 415 25.66 -14.78 -13.48
N ARG A 416 26.52 -15.60 -14.10
CA ARG A 416 26.58 -17.03 -13.81
C ARG A 416 27.73 -17.36 -12.86
N PHE A 417 27.43 -18.15 -11.84
CA PHE A 417 28.39 -18.57 -10.83
C PHE A 417 28.33 -20.06 -10.59
N ARG A 418 29.50 -20.67 -10.39
CA ARG A 418 29.61 -22.05 -9.90
C ARG A 418 29.70 -22.01 -8.37
N ALA A 419 28.85 -22.77 -7.69
CA ALA A 419 28.87 -22.85 -6.23
C ALA A 419 30.25 -23.29 -5.70
N GLY A 420 30.72 -22.66 -4.62
CA GLY A 420 31.98 -22.99 -3.94
C GLY A 420 33.18 -22.07 -4.24
N LEU A 421 33.10 -21.15 -5.23
CA LEU A 421 34.17 -20.18 -5.52
C LEU A 421 33.56 -18.77 -5.64
N PHE A 422 33.61 -17.98 -4.56
CA PHE A 422 33.11 -16.60 -4.56
C PHE A 422 34.26 -15.59 -4.63
N GLN A 423 34.80 -15.39 -5.84
CA GLN A 423 35.36 -14.09 -6.21
C GLN A 423 34.45 -13.51 -7.29
N PHE A 424 33.71 -12.46 -6.95
CA PHE A 424 32.84 -11.76 -7.90
C PHE A 424 33.71 -11.16 -9.01
N LYS A 425 33.78 -11.82 -10.18
CA LYS A 425 34.47 -11.30 -11.36
C LYS A 425 33.42 -10.98 -12.43
N LYS A 426 33.30 -9.70 -12.80
CA LYS A 426 32.38 -9.16 -13.83
C LYS A 426 32.45 -9.91 -15.18
N LYS A 427 33.52 -10.65 -15.45
CA LYS A 427 33.74 -11.41 -16.70
C LYS A 427 32.59 -12.37 -17.09
N ASN A 428 31.73 -12.79 -16.16
CA ASN A 428 30.61 -13.73 -16.42
C ASN A 428 29.21 -13.11 -16.38
N CYS A 429 29.08 -11.79 -16.49
CA CYS A 429 27.81 -11.07 -16.45
C CYS A 429 27.37 -10.60 -17.83
N LYS A 430 26.06 -10.68 -18.13
CA LYS A 430 25.46 -10.17 -19.37
C LYS A 430 24.30 -9.23 -19.05
N ASP A 431 24.25 -8.07 -19.71
CA ASP A 431 23.12 -7.15 -19.60
C ASP A 431 21.81 -7.84 -20.00
N LEU A 432 20.75 -7.56 -19.24
CA LEU A 432 19.46 -8.20 -19.43
C LEU A 432 18.44 -7.28 -20.08
N PRO A 433 17.64 -7.78 -21.04
CA PRO A 433 16.46 -7.05 -21.48
C PRO A 433 15.44 -6.97 -20.33
N GLN A 434 14.72 -5.86 -20.24
CA GLN A 434 13.75 -5.58 -19.16
C GLN A 434 12.75 -6.73 -18.92
N LYS A 435 12.27 -7.40 -19.97
CA LYS A 435 11.36 -8.55 -19.85
C LYS A 435 11.96 -9.69 -19.02
N ARG A 436 13.27 -9.93 -19.17
CA ARG A 436 14.01 -10.93 -18.38
C ARG A 436 14.20 -10.46 -16.95
N VAL A 437 14.55 -9.18 -16.73
CA VAL A 437 14.60 -8.56 -15.39
C VAL A 437 13.28 -8.74 -14.63
N ILE A 438 12.15 -8.40 -15.26
CA ILE A 438 10.81 -8.58 -14.69
C ILE A 438 10.58 -10.05 -14.30
N SER A 439 10.98 -11.01 -15.14
CA SER A 439 10.81 -12.43 -14.84
C SER A 439 11.62 -12.89 -13.64
N PHE A 440 12.86 -12.40 -13.48
CA PHE A 440 13.70 -12.66 -12.31
C PHE A 440 13.06 -12.05 -11.07
N LEU A 441 12.82 -10.74 -11.08
CA LEU A 441 12.26 -9.99 -9.95
C LEU A 441 10.91 -10.56 -9.49
N SER A 442 10.07 -11.06 -10.39
CA SER A 442 8.76 -11.60 -10.03
C SER A 442 8.72 -13.10 -9.70
N GLY A 443 9.87 -13.77 -9.63
CA GLY A 443 9.91 -15.21 -9.36
C GLY A 443 9.28 -16.04 -10.49
N LYS A 444 9.31 -15.55 -11.72
CA LYS A 444 8.76 -16.23 -12.92
C LYS A 444 9.83 -16.66 -13.92
N ALA A 445 11.11 -16.39 -13.63
CA ALA A 445 12.22 -16.86 -14.46
C ALA A 445 12.24 -18.39 -14.48
N LYS A 446 12.44 -18.98 -15.66
CA LYS A 446 12.52 -20.43 -15.83
C LYS A 446 13.77 -20.96 -15.14
N SER A 447 13.67 -22.16 -14.57
CA SER A 447 14.82 -22.87 -14.03
C SER A 447 15.79 -23.33 -15.14
N ALA A 448 17.08 -23.36 -14.84
CA ALA A 448 18.06 -24.13 -15.60
C ALA A 448 18.00 -25.60 -15.17
N LYS A 449 18.19 -26.54 -16.10
CA LYS A 449 18.30 -27.98 -15.77
C LYS A 449 19.76 -28.30 -15.42
N ASN A 450 19.99 -29.00 -14.32
CA ASN A 450 21.27 -29.63 -13.99
C ASN A 450 21.07 -31.14 -13.68
N ASN A 451 22.17 -31.85 -13.43
CA ASN A 451 22.15 -33.29 -13.12
C ASN A 451 21.40 -33.64 -11.81
N LYS A 452 21.21 -32.66 -10.91
CA LYS A 452 20.43 -32.78 -9.66
C LYS A 452 19.00 -32.21 -9.78
N GLY A 453 18.58 -31.78 -10.98
CA GLY A 453 17.26 -31.23 -11.33
C GLY A 453 17.22 -29.70 -11.58
N PRO A 454 16.05 -29.05 -11.51
CA PRO A 454 15.97 -27.64 -11.86
C PRO A 454 16.52 -26.73 -10.75
N ILE A 455 17.34 -25.76 -11.16
CA ILE A 455 17.82 -24.63 -10.32
C ILE A 455 17.14 -23.35 -10.80
N TYR A 456 16.49 -22.64 -9.88
CA TYR A 456 15.85 -21.37 -10.20
C TYR A 456 16.81 -20.19 -10.11
N PRO A 457 16.69 -19.20 -11.00
CA PRO A 457 17.48 -17.99 -10.90
C PRO A 457 17.13 -17.16 -9.67
N ILE A 458 18.13 -16.46 -9.14
CA ILE A 458 18.08 -15.74 -7.87
C ILE A 458 18.12 -14.23 -8.12
N ASN A 459 17.32 -13.48 -7.36
CA ASN A 459 17.47 -12.03 -7.28
C ASN A 459 18.53 -11.69 -6.23
N PHE A 460 19.74 -11.39 -6.70
CA PHE A 460 20.86 -11.10 -5.81
C PHE A 460 20.81 -9.67 -5.25
N GLY A 461 20.14 -8.77 -5.97
CA GLY A 461 20.01 -7.38 -5.52
C GLY A 461 20.96 -6.43 -6.25
N ILE A 462 21.45 -5.40 -5.55
CA ILE A 462 22.33 -4.35 -6.06
C ILE A 462 23.74 -4.66 -5.56
N ILE A 463 24.72 -4.67 -6.48
CA ILE A 463 26.16 -4.78 -6.16
C ILE A 463 26.82 -3.48 -6.59
N LYS A 464 27.53 -2.81 -5.67
CA LYS A 464 28.20 -1.53 -5.95
C LYS A 464 29.54 -1.73 -6.66
N SER A 465 29.78 -0.99 -7.75
CA SER A 465 31.09 -0.78 -8.41
C SER A 465 31.75 0.53 -8.03
N ASN A 466 30.99 1.62 -7.91
CA ASN A 466 31.50 2.96 -7.64
C ASN A 466 30.50 3.76 -6.80
N LEU A 467 31.00 4.34 -5.72
CA LEU A 467 30.24 4.91 -4.62
C LEU A 467 29.84 6.38 -4.81
N SER A 468 30.25 7.01 -5.90
CA SER A 468 30.05 8.45 -6.14
C SER A 468 28.64 8.83 -6.60
N ASP A 469 27.89 7.91 -7.22
CA ASP A 469 26.63 8.28 -7.92
C ASP A 469 25.36 8.09 -7.08
N ILE A 470 25.47 7.49 -5.87
CA ILE A 470 24.34 7.26 -4.94
C ILE A 470 24.51 8.06 -3.63
N GLN A 471 25.61 8.80 -3.46
CA GLN A 471 25.75 9.81 -2.39
C GLN A 471 24.95 11.10 -2.68
N ASN A 472 23.69 10.95 -3.12
CA ASN A 472 22.71 12.02 -2.94
C ASN A 472 22.38 12.07 -1.46
N SER A 473 23.22 12.78 -0.68
CA SER A 473 22.90 13.12 0.70
C SER A 473 21.65 13.99 0.68
N ASP A 474 20.50 13.39 1.02
CA ASP A 474 19.32 14.17 1.32
C ASP A 474 19.67 15.16 2.44
N ILE A 475 19.14 16.36 2.33
CA ILE A 475 19.30 17.39 3.35
C ILE A 475 18.17 17.19 4.37
N PHE A 476 18.52 17.12 5.65
CA PHE A 476 17.54 16.99 6.73
C PHE A 476 17.57 18.24 7.61
N LEU A 477 16.44 18.94 7.70
CA LEU A 477 16.24 20.09 8.56
C LEU A 477 15.16 19.77 9.61
N SER A 478 15.50 19.95 10.88
CA SER A 478 14.54 19.85 11.99
C SER A 478 14.33 21.24 12.57
N ILE A 479 13.11 21.78 12.45
CA ILE A 479 12.81 23.13 12.89
C ILE A 479 12.17 23.09 14.27
N SER A 480 12.87 23.65 15.26
CA SER A 480 12.40 23.82 16.64
C SER A 480 11.92 25.25 16.92
N SER A 481 11.23 25.40 18.06
CA SER A 481 10.27 26.40 18.52
C SER A 481 10.62 27.90 18.53
N SER A 482 11.71 28.36 17.88
CA SER A 482 11.95 29.80 17.69
C SER A 482 11.29 30.29 16.40
N SER A 483 10.93 31.58 16.34
CA SER A 483 10.62 32.27 15.08
C SER A 483 11.72 31.97 14.07
N TYR A 484 11.35 31.36 12.96
CA TYR A 484 12.29 30.84 11.97
C TYR A 484 11.90 31.41 10.62
N GLU A 485 12.81 32.15 10.00
CA GLU A 485 12.66 32.61 8.62
C GLU A 485 13.94 32.28 7.87
N GLU A 486 13.83 31.43 6.84
CA GLU A 486 14.99 30.99 6.05
C GLU A 486 14.64 30.94 4.57
N THR A 487 15.61 31.32 3.72
CA THR A 487 15.57 31.07 2.28
C THR A 487 16.59 30.00 1.92
N ILE A 488 16.13 28.90 1.33
CA ILE A 488 16.98 27.76 0.94
C ILE A 488 16.93 27.59 -0.57
N SER A 489 18.09 27.63 -1.22
CA SER A 489 18.25 27.21 -2.62
C SER A 489 18.59 25.73 -2.68
N LEU A 490 17.77 24.94 -3.37
CA LEU A 490 17.97 23.50 -3.47
C LEU A 490 18.90 23.11 -4.60
N ASN A 491 19.67 22.04 -4.42
CA ASN A 491 20.48 21.44 -5.48
C ASN A 491 19.63 20.44 -6.29
N PRO A 492 19.76 20.38 -7.64
CA PRO A 492 18.99 19.48 -8.50
C PRO A 492 19.00 17.99 -8.16
N LYS A 493 20.03 17.55 -7.43
CA LYS A 493 20.27 16.15 -7.08
C LYS A 493 19.91 15.79 -5.62
N LYS A 494 19.64 16.77 -4.75
CA LYS A 494 19.41 16.50 -3.31
C LYS A 494 17.95 16.75 -2.94
N ASN A 495 17.30 15.77 -2.32
CA ASN A 495 15.99 16.00 -1.70
C ASN A 495 16.17 16.77 -0.38
N LEU A 496 15.17 17.56 0.01
CA LEU A 496 15.11 18.24 1.29
C LEU A 496 13.99 17.66 2.15
N PHE A 497 14.33 17.13 3.31
CA PHE A 497 13.40 16.71 4.34
C PHE A 497 13.32 17.77 5.44
N ILE A 498 12.13 18.28 5.70
CA ILE A 498 11.86 19.26 6.76
C ILE A 498 10.92 18.63 7.78
N TYR A 499 11.34 18.58 9.03
CA TYR A 499 10.51 18.14 10.15
C TYR A 499 10.17 19.32 11.05
N PHE A 500 8.87 19.63 11.16
CA PHE A 500 8.37 20.66 12.04
C PHE A 500 7.99 20.07 13.40
N LYS A 501 8.65 20.52 14.47
CA LYS A 501 8.19 20.23 15.83
C LYS A 501 7.00 21.12 16.17
N LYS A 502 6.14 20.66 17.09
CA LYS A 502 5.05 21.49 17.62
C LYS A 502 5.62 22.79 18.21
N SER A 503 5.01 23.92 17.83
CA SER A 503 5.44 25.27 18.21
C SER A 503 4.21 26.17 18.33
N ASN A 504 4.30 27.18 19.19
CA ASN A 504 3.31 28.25 19.31
C ASN A 504 3.72 29.51 18.54
N GLN A 505 4.90 29.52 17.91
CA GLN A 505 5.44 30.63 17.13
C GLN A 505 5.38 30.34 15.63
N SER A 506 5.16 31.38 14.83
CA SER A 506 5.10 31.31 13.37
C SER A 506 6.48 31.11 12.74
N ARG A 507 6.55 30.26 11.73
CA ARG A 507 7.78 29.97 10.97
C ARG A 507 7.54 30.10 9.47
N LYS A 508 8.45 30.75 8.77
CA LYS A 508 8.38 30.97 7.33
C LYS A 508 9.57 30.31 6.65
N ILE A 509 9.32 29.55 5.59
CA ILE A 509 10.39 28.97 4.78
C ILE A 509 10.14 29.35 3.33
N LYS A 510 11.15 29.93 2.71
CA LYS A 510 11.18 30.20 1.28
C LYS A 510 12.16 29.24 0.61
N LEU A 511 11.70 28.53 -0.41
CA LEU A 511 12.46 27.49 -1.10
C LEU A 511 12.58 27.87 -2.58
N LEU A 512 13.80 27.92 -3.09
CA LEU A 512 14.09 28.21 -4.50
C LEU A 512 14.46 26.89 -5.21
N LEU A 513 13.69 26.54 -6.24
CA LEU A 513 13.87 25.32 -7.05
C LEU A 513 14.37 25.68 -8.45
N ASP A 514 15.42 25.00 -8.93
CA ASP A 514 15.87 25.21 -10.32
C ASP A 514 14.98 24.52 -11.38
N LYS A 515 15.07 25.02 -12.61
CA LYS A 515 14.26 24.61 -13.79
C LYS A 515 14.36 23.11 -14.16
N ASN A 516 15.40 22.40 -13.73
CA ASN A 516 15.72 21.01 -14.17
C ASN A 516 15.89 20.01 -13.00
N GLN A 517 15.23 20.21 -11.86
CA GLN A 517 15.52 19.40 -10.67
C GLN A 517 14.69 18.11 -10.54
N SER A 518 15.38 17.02 -10.17
CA SER A 518 14.77 15.78 -9.66
C SER A 518 14.50 15.80 -8.15
N SER A 519 15.00 16.84 -7.47
CA SER A 519 14.84 17.04 -6.03
C SER A 519 13.36 17.13 -5.65
N ARG A 520 13.08 16.76 -4.40
CA ARG A 520 11.76 16.87 -3.78
C ARG A 520 11.90 17.52 -2.42
N ILE A 521 10.93 18.36 -2.07
CA ILE A 521 10.78 18.87 -0.72
C ILE A 521 9.77 17.98 -0.02
N ILE A 522 10.18 17.31 1.06
CA ILE A 522 9.33 16.47 1.90
C ILE A 522 9.18 17.15 3.25
N VAL A 523 7.94 17.43 3.66
CA VAL A 523 7.62 18.10 4.91
C VAL A 523 6.75 17.19 5.77
N SER A 524 7.03 17.15 7.08
CA SER A 524 6.25 16.37 8.04
C SER A 524 6.29 17.01 9.44
N GLY A 525 5.54 16.44 10.38
CA GLY A 525 5.42 16.92 11.75
C GLY A 525 4.23 17.85 11.95
N TYR A 526 4.35 18.83 12.85
CA TYR A 526 3.28 19.77 13.21
C TYR A 526 3.56 21.16 12.66
N LEU A 527 2.73 21.59 11.70
CA LEU A 527 2.74 22.95 11.16
C LEU A 527 1.58 23.73 11.79
N GLY A 528 1.93 24.72 12.60
CA GLY A 528 1.01 25.49 13.44
C GLY A 528 0.53 26.78 12.80
N LEU A 529 -0.25 27.53 13.60
CA LEU A 529 -0.82 28.81 13.22
C LEU A 529 0.24 29.76 12.64
N ASN A 530 0.00 30.24 11.42
CA ASN A 530 0.88 31.14 10.66
C ASN A 530 2.20 30.55 10.17
N ASP A 531 2.44 29.24 10.29
CA ASP A 531 3.53 28.63 9.54
C ASP A 531 3.24 28.75 8.03
N SER A 532 4.26 29.16 7.27
CA SER A 532 4.13 29.30 5.83
C SER A 532 5.32 28.73 5.08
N ILE A 533 5.03 27.99 4.00
CA ILE A 533 6.05 27.51 3.07
C ILE A 533 5.78 28.13 1.70
N GLU A 534 6.78 28.85 1.18
CA GLU A 534 6.79 29.41 -0.16
C GLU A 534 7.81 28.64 -1.01
N VAL A 535 7.39 28.15 -2.18
CA VAL A 535 8.24 27.44 -3.13
C VAL A 535 8.20 28.18 -4.46
N LEU A 536 9.35 28.66 -4.92
CA LEU A 536 9.51 29.38 -6.18
C LEU A 536 10.40 28.58 -7.12
N GLY A 537 9.82 28.10 -8.21
CA GLY A 537 10.56 27.58 -9.35
C GLY A 537 11.16 28.72 -10.17
N THR A 538 12.41 28.54 -10.63
CA THR A 538 13.05 29.47 -11.57
C THR A 538 12.46 29.31 -12.97
N GLN A 539 11.24 29.81 -13.15
CA GLN A 539 10.75 30.12 -14.50
C GLN A 539 11.22 31.52 -14.87
N GLU A 540 12.03 31.63 -15.92
CA GLU A 540 12.04 32.85 -16.72
C GLU A 540 10.61 33.07 -17.24
N LEU A 541 10.02 34.20 -16.87
CA LEU A 541 8.78 34.68 -17.45
C LEU A 541 8.95 34.75 -18.98
N GLY A 542 8.20 33.94 -19.73
CA GLY A 542 7.93 34.23 -21.15
C GLY A 542 8.63 33.39 -22.23
N GLN A 543 9.12 32.18 -21.96
CA GLN A 543 9.49 31.26 -23.05
C GLN A 543 8.56 30.05 -23.14
N THR A 544 7.83 30.00 -24.26
CA THR A 544 7.15 28.83 -24.80
C THR A 544 8.15 27.68 -24.87
N ILE A 545 7.95 26.61 -24.10
CA ILE A 545 8.84 25.46 -24.09
C ILE A 545 8.74 24.78 -25.46
N LEU A 546 9.76 24.97 -26.29
CA LEU A 546 10.11 24.03 -27.35
C LEU A 546 10.39 22.69 -26.68
N SER A 547 9.56 21.70 -27.02
CA SER A 547 9.67 20.29 -26.68
C SER A 547 11.09 19.78 -26.92
N GLY A 548 11.84 19.54 -25.85
CA GLY A 548 13.26 19.25 -26.02
C GLY A 548 14.01 18.57 -24.89
N HIS A 549 13.40 18.08 -23.81
CA HIS A 549 14.06 17.10 -22.92
C HIS A 549 13.06 16.12 -22.30
N ASN A 550 13.32 14.85 -22.56
CA ASN A 550 12.48 13.69 -22.31
C ASN A 550 12.52 13.29 -20.82
N HIS A 551 11.94 14.09 -19.92
CA HIS A 551 11.69 13.64 -18.54
C HIS A 551 10.37 12.86 -18.50
N SER A 552 10.46 11.58 -18.89
CA SER A 552 9.34 10.66 -19.12
C SER A 552 8.76 10.00 -17.86
N SER A 553 9.07 10.50 -16.65
CA SER A 553 8.64 9.90 -15.38
C SER A 553 7.73 10.79 -14.55
N ARG A 554 6.57 10.28 -14.10
CA ARG A 554 5.63 11.05 -13.25
C ARG A 554 6.12 11.19 -11.81
N PHE A 555 6.73 10.13 -11.28
CA PHE A 555 7.33 10.14 -9.95
C PHE A 555 8.85 9.94 -9.99
N ASN A 556 9.52 10.36 -8.92
CA ASN A 556 10.95 10.07 -8.71
C ASN A 556 11.16 8.70 -8.05
N GLU A 557 12.41 8.31 -7.83
CA GLU A 557 12.79 7.05 -7.18
C GLU A 557 12.26 6.83 -5.74
N ARG A 558 11.58 7.83 -5.14
CA ARG A 558 10.88 7.77 -3.86
C ARG A 558 9.36 7.65 -3.97
N LEU A 559 8.82 7.44 -5.18
CA LEU A 559 7.38 7.48 -5.48
C LEU A 559 6.72 8.84 -5.18
N LEU A 560 7.51 9.92 -5.22
CA LEU A 560 7.01 11.29 -5.02
C LEU A 560 6.74 11.98 -6.35
N THR A 561 5.56 12.58 -6.41
CA THR A 561 4.97 13.27 -7.56
C THR A 561 5.06 14.79 -7.40
N GLY A 562 4.86 15.29 -6.18
CA GLY A 562 4.86 16.72 -5.86
C GLY A 562 6.23 17.36 -5.71
N CYS A 563 6.38 18.62 -6.15
CA CYS A 563 7.57 19.44 -5.85
C CYS A 563 7.67 19.72 -4.35
N LEU A 564 6.54 20.06 -3.72
CA LEU A 564 6.34 20.09 -2.29
C LEU A 564 5.43 18.92 -1.89
N THR A 565 5.89 18.03 -1.02
CA THR A 565 5.07 16.94 -0.48
C THR A 565 4.95 17.07 1.03
N LEU A 566 3.74 17.13 1.56
CA LEU A 566 3.44 17.02 2.97
C LEU A 566 3.04 15.58 3.29
N VAL A 567 3.82 14.89 4.11
CA VAL A 567 3.59 13.49 4.46
C VAL A 567 3.42 13.31 5.95
N ASP A 568 2.36 12.59 6.36
CA ASP A 568 2.07 12.31 7.76
C ASP A 568 2.09 13.61 8.61
N ALA A 569 1.62 14.73 8.04
CA ALA A 569 1.69 16.05 8.65
C ALA A 569 0.39 16.39 9.40
N THR A 570 0.54 17.04 10.55
CA THR A 570 -0.56 17.68 11.28
C THR A 570 -0.52 19.17 11.00
N LEU A 571 -1.63 19.72 10.50
CA LEU A 571 -1.74 21.09 10.02
C LEU A 571 -2.72 21.87 10.90
N ASP A 572 -2.36 23.09 11.26
CA ASP A 572 -3.19 23.99 12.04
C ASP A 572 -3.06 25.41 11.47
N ARG A 573 -4.01 25.78 10.61
CA ARG A 573 -4.09 27.08 9.91
C ARG A 573 -2.78 27.47 9.19
N SER A 574 -2.03 26.50 8.66
CA SER A 574 -0.80 26.72 7.89
C SER A 574 -1.08 27.26 6.48
N LYS A 575 -0.09 27.87 5.84
CA LYS A 575 -0.22 28.50 4.50
C LYS A 575 0.84 28.00 3.52
N PHE A 576 0.43 27.75 2.28
CA PHE A 576 1.31 27.23 1.24
C PHE A 576 1.24 28.05 -0.03
N TYR A 577 2.40 28.40 -0.58
CA TYR A 577 2.54 29.17 -1.80
C TYR A 577 3.50 28.45 -2.73
N VAL A 578 3.06 28.09 -3.93
CA VAL A 578 3.91 27.43 -4.93
C VAL A 578 3.78 28.14 -6.28
N ASN A 579 4.90 28.53 -6.88
CA ASN A 579 4.91 29.15 -8.20
C ASN A 579 5.95 28.49 -9.11
N GLY A 580 5.58 28.20 -10.36
CA GLY A 580 6.52 27.71 -11.37
C GLY A 580 6.95 26.26 -11.19
N ALA A 581 6.11 25.41 -10.59
CA ALA A 581 6.44 24.01 -10.31
C ALA A 581 6.55 23.17 -11.59
N THR A 582 7.61 22.36 -11.68
CA THR A 582 7.93 21.52 -12.86
C THR A 582 7.68 20.02 -12.65
N CYS A 583 7.28 19.62 -11.44
CA CYS A 583 6.93 18.25 -11.07
C CYS A 583 5.55 17.86 -11.60
N GLU A 584 5.07 16.64 -11.30
CA GLU A 584 3.71 16.27 -11.63
C GLU A 584 2.71 17.07 -10.78
N ASP A 585 2.92 17.15 -9.46
CA ASP A 585 2.10 18.01 -8.61
C ASP A 585 2.92 19.22 -8.18
N ALA A 586 2.30 20.40 -8.11
CA ALA A 586 2.97 21.53 -7.47
C ALA A 586 3.09 21.29 -5.96
N ILE A 587 1.99 20.87 -5.34
CA ILE A 587 1.91 20.45 -3.94
C ILE A 587 1.12 19.14 -3.83
N ASN A 588 1.63 18.21 -3.03
CA ASN A 588 1.00 16.92 -2.75
C ASN A 588 0.87 16.73 -1.23
N PHE A 589 -0.29 16.30 -0.75
CA PHE A 589 -0.51 15.91 0.65
C PHE A 589 -0.75 14.40 0.73
N ILE A 590 -0.06 13.70 1.63
CA ILE A 590 -0.15 12.25 1.82
C ILE A 590 -0.41 11.98 3.30
N ARG A 591 -1.52 11.31 3.62
CA ARG A 591 -1.87 10.94 5.01
C ARG A 591 -1.75 12.09 6.01
N SER A 592 -2.10 13.29 5.56
CA SER A 592 -2.02 14.50 6.37
C SER A 592 -3.39 14.85 6.93
N SER A 593 -3.41 15.53 8.07
CA SER A 593 -4.66 15.87 8.75
C SER A 593 -4.63 17.24 9.39
N GLY A 594 -5.81 17.84 9.56
CA GLY A 594 -5.99 19.11 10.26
C GLY A 594 -6.52 20.22 9.36
N HIS A 595 -6.09 21.44 9.63
CA HIS A 595 -6.64 22.66 9.04
C HIS A 595 -5.57 23.44 8.27
N VAL A 596 -5.89 23.86 7.05
CA VAL A 596 -5.04 24.68 6.18
C VAL A 596 -5.75 26.00 5.93
N ALA A 597 -5.08 27.11 6.24
CA ALA A 597 -5.67 28.43 6.04
C ALA A 597 -5.66 28.84 4.56
N GLN A 598 -4.61 28.48 3.82
CA GLN A 598 -4.48 28.91 2.43
C GLN A 598 -3.54 28.03 1.61
N ILE A 599 -3.94 27.74 0.38
CA ILE A 599 -3.09 27.19 -0.68
C ILE A 599 -3.16 28.12 -1.89
N ILE A 600 -2.02 28.60 -2.36
CA ILE A 600 -1.89 29.38 -3.60
C ILE A 600 -0.90 28.68 -4.52
N VAL A 601 -1.37 28.26 -5.69
CA VAL A 601 -0.53 27.66 -6.74
C VAL A 601 -0.62 28.48 -8.02
N ARG A 602 0.52 28.80 -8.63
CA ARG A 602 0.60 29.45 -9.93
C ARG A 602 1.56 28.74 -10.88
N ASN A 603 1.21 28.66 -12.16
CA ASN A 603 2.08 28.14 -13.22
C ASN A 603 2.62 26.73 -12.93
N SER A 604 1.75 25.77 -12.62
CA SER A 604 2.15 24.36 -12.49
C SER A 604 2.24 23.69 -13.87
N LYS A 605 3.28 22.87 -14.08
CA LYS A 605 3.49 22.15 -15.34
C LYS A 605 2.42 21.09 -15.60
N GLN A 606 1.88 20.49 -14.55
CA GLN A 606 0.88 19.42 -14.59
C GLN A 606 -0.20 19.74 -13.54
N ASP A 607 -0.43 18.87 -12.55
CA ASP A 607 -1.43 19.07 -11.51
C ASP A 607 -0.97 20.15 -10.52
N ALA A 608 -1.91 20.96 -10.02
CA ALA A 608 -1.58 21.99 -9.05
C ALA A 608 -1.61 21.47 -7.61
N VAL A 609 -2.73 20.92 -7.16
CA VAL A 609 -2.91 20.40 -5.80
C VAL A 609 -3.37 18.94 -5.88
N ASP A 610 -2.59 18.03 -5.29
CA ASP A 610 -2.98 16.63 -5.11
C ASP A 610 -3.07 16.30 -3.61
N ILE A 611 -4.13 15.59 -3.21
CA ILE A 611 -4.38 15.23 -1.81
C ILE A 611 -4.81 13.76 -1.73
N ASP A 612 -3.92 12.95 -1.19
CA ASP A 612 -4.06 11.50 -1.02
C ASP A 612 -4.24 11.12 0.46
N PHE A 613 -5.20 10.22 0.72
CA PHE A 613 -5.35 9.54 2.02
C PHE A 613 -5.47 10.49 3.22
N SER A 614 -5.98 11.70 3.01
CA SER A 614 -5.88 12.78 3.99
C SER A 614 -7.24 13.20 4.56
N ASN A 615 -7.22 13.91 5.69
CA ASN A 615 -8.41 14.49 6.31
C ASN A 615 -8.20 15.99 6.58
N LEU A 616 -8.60 16.83 5.63
CA LEU A 616 -8.23 18.25 5.63
C LEU A 616 -9.44 19.17 5.54
N THR A 617 -9.42 20.21 6.36
CA THR A 617 -10.23 21.42 6.17
C THR A 617 -9.36 22.50 5.56
N ILE A 618 -9.78 23.13 4.46
CA ILE A 618 -8.98 24.12 3.74
C ILE A 618 -9.84 25.37 3.50
N ASP A 619 -9.48 26.50 4.14
CA ASP A 619 -10.30 27.72 4.06
C ASP A 619 -10.29 28.32 2.64
N HIS A 620 -9.11 28.41 2.01
CA HIS A 620 -8.94 29.08 0.72
C HIS A 620 -7.97 28.33 -0.20
N ILE A 621 -8.40 28.08 -1.45
CA ILE A 621 -7.54 27.56 -2.51
C ILE A 621 -7.60 28.50 -3.71
N PHE A 622 -6.44 28.96 -4.16
CA PHE A 622 -6.29 29.72 -5.39
C PHE A 622 -5.34 28.97 -6.33
N VAL A 623 -5.81 28.68 -7.54
CA VAL A 623 -4.98 28.10 -8.60
C VAL A 623 -5.09 28.93 -9.87
N GLU A 624 -3.94 29.29 -10.45
CA GLU A 624 -3.87 29.89 -11.78
C GLU A 624 -2.86 29.13 -12.66
N LYS A 625 -3.31 28.74 -13.87
CA LYS A 625 -2.50 28.06 -14.89
C LYS A 625 -1.93 26.73 -14.40
N ALA A 626 -2.77 25.70 -14.44
CA ALA A 626 -2.35 24.31 -14.25
C ALA A 626 -2.29 23.57 -15.60
N GLY A 627 -1.19 22.88 -15.86
CA GLY A 627 -0.99 22.10 -17.08
C GLY A 627 -1.84 20.82 -17.17
N ASN A 628 -2.49 20.43 -16.07
CA ASN A 628 -3.47 19.35 -16.03
C ASN A 628 -4.62 19.68 -15.05
N ASP A 629 -4.87 18.89 -14.01
CA ASP A 629 -5.96 19.13 -13.04
C ASP A 629 -5.57 20.25 -12.05
N CYS A 630 -6.49 21.15 -11.71
CA CYS A 630 -6.24 22.17 -10.69
C CYS A 630 -6.25 21.55 -9.28
N ILE A 631 -7.16 20.61 -9.01
CA ILE A 631 -7.22 19.85 -7.76
C ILE A 631 -7.57 18.38 -8.09
N ASP A 632 -6.75 17.42 -7.67
CA ASP A 632 -7.07 15.98 -7.62
C ASP A 632 -7.12 15.52 -6.15
N LEU A 633 -8.17 14.78 -5.79
CA LEU A 633 -8.48 14.38 -4.42
C LEU A 633 -8.76 12.87 -4.36
N SER A 634 -7.95 12.12 -3.63
CA SER A 634 -8.05 10.66 -3.58
C SER A 634 -8.17 10.13 -2.16
N ALA A 635 -9.18 9.29 -1.96
CA ALA A 635 -9.39 8.46 -0.78
C ALA A 635 -9.26 9.17 0.59
N GLY A 636 -9.96 10.30 0.78
CA GLY A 636 -9.95 11.06 2.03
C GLY A 636 -11.24 11.81 2.36
N ASN A 637 -11.20 12.65 3.39
CA ASN A 637 -12.31 13.52 3.79
C ASN A 637 -11.85 14.98 3.68
N TYR A 638 -12.56 15.77 2.87
CA TYR A 638 -12.12 17.11 2.50
C TYR A 638 -13.26 18.10 2.70
N SER A 639 -13.02 19.14 3.51
CA SER A 639 -13.92 20.29 3.66
C SER A 639 -13.22 21.51 3.09
N LEU A 640 -13.71 22.03 1.97
CA LEU A 640 -13.07 23.09 1.20
C LEU A 640 -13.97 24.33 1.24
N GLY A 641 -13.42 25.46 1.70
CA GLY A 641 -14.13 26.73 1.80
C GLY A 641 -14.25 27.41 0.43
N ASN A 642 -13.44 28.45 0.21
CA ASN A 642 -13.47 29.25 -1.02
C ASN A 642 -12.39 28.80 -2.01
N LEU A 643 -12.82 28.36 -3.20
CA LEU A 643 -11.95 27.92 -4.28
C LEU A 643 -12.06 28.87 -5.48
N PHE A 644 -10.92 29.41 -5.91
CA PHE A 644 -10.80 30.14 -7.17
C PHE A 644 -9.79 29.44 -8.07
N LEU A 645 -10.29 28.79 -9.12
CA LEU A 645 -9.48 27.97 -10.03
C LEU A 645 -9.56 28.56 -11.43
N SER A 646 -8.42 28.82 -12.06
CA SER A 646 -8.41 29.43 -13.38
C SER A 646 -7.36 28.83 -14.30
N LYS A 647 -7.74 28.67 -15.58
CA LYS A 647 -6.87 28.11 -16.64
C LYS A 647 -6.37 26.71 -16.27
N CYS A 648 -7.29 25.81 -15.92
CA CYS A 648 -7.00 24.39 -15.69
C CYS A 648 -7.04 23.65 -17.04
N THR A 649 -5.95 22.99 -17.44
CA THR A 649 -5.89 22.38 -18.79
C THR A 649 -6.75 21.11 -18.93
N ASP A 650 -7.12 20.48 -17.81
CA ASP A 650 -8.08 19.37 -17.78
C ASP A 650 -9.26 19.65 -16.83
N LYS A 651 -9.23 19.24 -15.56
CA LYS A 651 -10.38 19.40 -14.65
C LYS A 651 -10.10 20.48 -13.61
N ALA A 652 -11.12 21.27 -13.27
CA ALA A 652 -10.98 22.24 -12.19
C ALA A 652 -10.88 21.51 -10.84
N LEU A 653 -11.81 20.59 -10.55
CA LEU A 653 -11.71 19.71 -9.39
C LEU A 653 -12.06 18.28 -9.80
N SER A 654 -11.27 17.32 -9.32
CA SER A 654 -11.61 15.91 -9.44
C SER A 654 -11.44 15.18 -8.11
N ALA A 655 -12.41 14.32 -7.80
CA ALA A 655 -12.41 13.49 -6.61
C ALA A 655 -12.52 12.03 -7.02
N GLY A 656 -11.77 11.14 -6.36
CA GLY A 656 -11.76 9.71 -6.62
C GLY A 656 -11.70 8.87 -5.35
N GLU A 657 -11.87 7.56 -5.53
CA GLU A 657 -11.46 6.52 -4.58
C GLU A 657 -12.15 6.64 -3.22
N LYS A 658 -13.48 6.79 -3.21
CA LYS A 658 -14.32 7.03 -2.02
C LYS A 658 -14.02 8.32 -1.26
N SER A 659 -13.38 9.31 -1.87
CA SER A 659 -13.26 10.64 -1.28
C SER A 659 -14.63 11.22 -0.92
N ASN A 660 -14.75 11.81 0.26
CA ASN A 660 -15.90 12.61 0.66
C ASN A 660 -15.52 14.09 0.68
N VAL A 661 -16.11 14.88 -0.22
CA VAL A 661 -15.73 16.27 -0.48
C VAL A 661 -16.92 17.17 -0.22
N LEU A 662 -16.76 18.13 0.70
CA LEU A 662 -17.68 19.23 0.95
C LEU A 662 -17.04 20.51 0.43
N ILE A 663 -17.77 21.29 -0.37
CA ILE A 663 -17.28 22.52 -1.00
C ILE A 663 -18.28 23.63 -0.71
N GLU A 664 -17.84 24.68 -0.01
CA GLU A 664 -18.67 25.86 0.28
C GLU A 664 -18.83 26.72 -0.99
N SER A 665 -17.73 27.16 -1.60
CA SER A 665 -17.77 27.96 -2.83
C SER A 665 -16.70 27.58 -3.83
N LEU A 666 -17.10 27.30 -5.08
CA LEU A 666 -16.18 27.04 -6.18
C LEU A 666 -16.46 27.94 -7.38
N ARG A 667 -15.48 28.79 -7.70
CA ARG A 667 -15.42 29.53 -8.96
C ARG A 667 -14.32 28.97 -9.84
N ALA A 668 -14.68 28.39 -10.98
CA ALA A 668 -13.75 27.90 -11.98
C ALA A 668 -13.88 28.68 -13.29
N ILE A 669 -12.76 29.18 -13.83
CA ILE A 669 -12.72 29.93 -15.09
C ILE A 669 -11.75 29.24 -16.05
N GLN A 670 -12.24 28.80 -17.21
CA GLN A 670 -11.48 28.06 -18.21
C GLN A 670 -10.95 26.71 -17.69
N ALA A 671 -11.73 25.66 -17.91
CA ALA A 671 -11.36 24.26 -17.69
C ALA A 671 -12.04 23.35 -18.71
N LYS A 672 -11.57 22.11 -18.90
CA LYS A 672 -12.30 21.13 -19.72
C LYS A 672 -13.48 20.55 -18.99
N VAL A 673 -13.28 20.19 -17.73
CA VAL A 673 -14.35 19.71 -16.85
C VAL A 673 -14.41 20.59 -15.62
N PHE A 674 -15.60 21.02 -15.23
CA PHE A 674 -15.77 21.81 -14.02
C PHE A 674 -15.57 20.93 -12.76
N ILE A 675 -16.35 19.86 -12.59
CA ILE A 675 -16.16 18.91 -11.48
C ILE A 675 -16.25 17.47 -12.00
N ALA A 676 -15.35 16.60 -11.53
CA ALA A 676 -15.44 15.17 -11.74
C ALA A 676 -15.52 14.38 -10.41
N SER A 677 -16.49 13.48 -10.29
CA SER A 677 -16.60 12.52 -9.18
C SER A 677 -16.43 11.08 -9.70
N LYS A 678 -15.31 10.47 -9.31
CA LYS A 678 -14.84 9.16 -9.78
C LYS A 678 -14.96 8.13 -8.65
N ASP A 679 -15.06 6.85 -8.99
CA ASP A 679 -14.64 5.75 -8.11
C ASP A 679 -15.25 5.78 -6.68
N GLU A 680 -16.59 5.76 -6.58
CA GLU A 680 -17.36 5.85 -5.31
C GLU A 680 -17.12 7.12 -4.47
N SER A 681 -16.46 8.14 -5.00
CA SER A 681 -16.37 9.44 -4.30
C SER A 681 -17.75 10.12 -4.21
N SER A 682 -17.90 11.01 -3.23
CA SER A 682 -19.06 11.88 -3.07
C SER A 682 -18.57 13.32 -3.03
N VAL A 683 -19.06 14.15 -3.95
CA VAL A 683 -18.80 15.60 -3.98
C VAL A 683 -20.10 16.33 -3.69
N ASN A 684 -20.11 17.17 -2.65
CA ASN A 684 -21.21 18.05 -2.29
C ASN A 684 -20.77 19.51 -2.45
N LEU A 685 -21.43 20.24 -3.34
CA LEU A 685 -21.15 21.64 -3.64
C LEU A 685 -22.31 22.52 -3.19
N GLU A 686 -22.04 23.53 -2.36
CA GLU A 686 -23.03 24.50 -1.93
C GLU A 686 -23.25 25.58 -2.99
N ASP A 687 -22.23 26.39 -3.30
CA ASP A 687 -22.28 27.44 -4.33
C ASP A 687 -21.21 27.25 -5.42
N GLY A 688 -21.62 27.29 -6.69
CA GLY A 688 -20.71 27.04 -7.82
C GLY A 688 -20.87 27.97 -9.02
N LEU A 689 -19.76 28.40 -9.61
CA LEU A 689 -19.73 29.14 -10.88
C LEU A 689 -18.61 28.61 -11.78
N GLY A 690 -18.99 27.85 -12.81
CA GLY A 690 -18.11 27.46 -13.91
C GLY A 690 -18.28 28.41 -15.10
N LEU A 691 -17.20 29.02 -15.59
CA LEU A 691 -17.21 29.89 -16.77
C LEU A 691 -16.24 29.37 -17.82
N ASN A 692 -16.66 29.34 -19.09
CA ASN A 692 -15.89 28.84 -20.22
C ASN A 692 -15.41 27.40 -20.01
N ILE A 693 -16.36 26.50 -19.73
CA ILE A 693 -16.08 25.07 -19.55
C ILE A 693 -16.17 24.35 -20.91
N GLU A 694 -15.08 23.73 -21.36
CA GLU A 694 -14.95 23.23 -22.74
C GLU A 694 -15.77 21.96 -23.01
N LYS A 695 -15.85 21.03 -22.05
CA LYS A 695 -16.41 19.68 -22.28
C LYS A 695 -17.62 19.36 -21.41
N LYS A 696 -17.44 19.30 -20.09
CA LYS A 696 -18.49 18.85 -19.17
C LYS A 696 -18.53 19.72 -17.93
N CYS A 697 -19.72 20.14 -17.53
CA CYS A 697 -19.89 20.77 -16.23
C CYS A 697 -19.64 19.77 -15.10
N ILE A 698 -20.35 18.64 -15.13
CA ILE A 698 -20.20 17.59 -14.12
C ILE A 698 -19.90 16.27 -14.84
N ASP A 699 -18.91 15.52 -14.37
CA ASP A 699 -18.60 14.17 -14.86
C ASP A 699 -18.60 13.16 -13.71
N VAL A 700 -19.43 12.11 -13.80
CA VAL A 700 -19.58 11.11 -12.72
C VAL A 700 -19.42 9.71 -13.30
N TYR A 701 -18.40 8.97 -12.84
CA TYR A 701 -18.05 7.68 -13.44
C TYR A 701 -17.21 6.77 -12.53
N SER A 702 -16.99 5.52 -12.98
CA SER A 702 -16.01 4.59 -12.40
C SER A 702 -14.85 4.41 -13.36
N LYS A 703 -13.63 4.69 -12.90
CA LYS A 703 -12.38 4.52 -13.64
C LYS A 703 -11.66 3.23 -13.24
N LYS A 704 -11.66 2.93 -11.94
CA LYS A 704 -10.98 1.79 -11.32
C LYS A 704 -11.99 0.64 -11.13
N GLN A 705 -11.56 -0.60 -11.40
CA GLN A 705 -12.44 -1.79 -11.36
C GLN A 705 -12.99 -2.05 -9.95
N GLU A 706 -12.19 -1.71 -8.95
CA GLU A 706 -12.45 -1.90 -7.53
C GLU A 706 -13.48 -0.92 -6.94
N PHE A 707 -14.01 0.04 -7.71
CA PHE A 707 -14.99 1.01 -7.22
C PHE A 707 -16.24 1.07 -8.13
N ASP A 708 -17.40 1.26 -7.51
CA ASP A 708 -18.63 1.70 -8.15
C ASP A 708 -18.55 3.18 -8.60
N THR A 709 -19.65 3.74 -9.09
CA THR A 709 -19.71 5.09 -9.66
C THR A 709 -19.70 6.15 -8.56
N GLY A 710 -19.08 7.31 -8.84
CA GLY A 710 -19.11 8.46 -7.94
C GLY A 710 -20.51 9.07 -7.77
N ILE A 711 -20.62 10.09 -6.93
CA ILE A 711 -21.85 10.81 -6.61
C ILE A 711 -21.53 12.30 -6.59
N PHE A 712 -22.35 13.09 -7.29
CA PHE A 712 -22.32 14.55 -7.20
C PHE A 712 -23.66 15.07 -6.65
N LYS A 713 -23.59 16.04 -5.73
CA LYS A 713 -24.71 16.80 -5.20
C LYS A 713 -24.35 18.29 -5.29
N GLY A 714 -25.22 19.09 -5.88
CA GLY A 714 -25.04 20.54 -5.99
C GLY A 714 -26.28 21.27 -5.48
N GLY A 715 -26.08 22.32 -4.67
CA GLY A 715 -27.13 23.22 -4.21
C GLY A 715 -27.45 24.28 -5.27
N ASN A 716 -26.66 25.35 -5.31
CA ASN A 716 -26.85 26.49 -6.20
C ASN A 716 -25.61 26.67 -7.09
N PHE A 717 -25.65 26.17 -8.33
CA PHE A 717 -24.53 26.35 -9.24
C PHE A 717 -24.95 26.68 -10.67
N SER A 718 -24.13 27.50 -11.33
CA SER A 718 -24.20 27.78 -12.76
C SER A 718 -22.93 27.30 -13.45
N CYS A 719 -23.07 26.80 -14.68
CA CYS A 719 -21.93 26.38 -15.49
C CYS A 719 -22.17 26.81 -16.94
N GLU A 720 -21.36 27.76 -17.39
CA GLU A 720 -21.40 28.31 -18.74
C GLU A 720 -20.38 27.59 -19.63
N PRO A 721 -20.83 26.92 -20.70
CA PRO A 721 -19.93 26.30 -21.65
C PRO A 721 -19.17 27.37 -22.43
N THR A 722 -17.99 27.01 -22.94
CA THR A 722 -17.23 27.88 -23.85
C THR A 722 -18.09 28.23 -25.06
N LYS A 723 -18.36 29.52 -25.28
CA LYS A 723 -18.97 30.01 -26.52
C LYS A 723 -17.91 29.93 -27.63
N PHE A 724 -18.12 29.03 -28.58
CA PHE A 724 -17.27 28.89 -29.76
C PHE A 724 -17.47 30.03 -30.75
#